data_AF-A0A847XVN3-F1
#
_entry.id   AF-A0A847XVN3-F1
#
_cell.length_a   1.000
_cell.length_b   1.000
_cell.length_c   1.000
_cell.angle_alpha   90.00
_cell.angle_beta   90.00
_cell.angle_gamma   90.00
#
_symmetry.space_group_name_H-M   'P 1'
#
loop_
_entity.id
_entity.type
_entity.pdbx_description
1 polymer ?
#
loop_
_entity_poly.entity_id
_entity_poly.type
_entity_poly.pdbx_seq_one_letter_code
_entity_poly.pdbx_strand_id
1 'polypeptide(L)'
;MKYFRRYLQHPAVFPVFLLVTLLAAYGYQITRLGFYWDDWQLVYLTSLKDPQVFWGFYAYDRPVAAWLYVALTPFLGINPVSWQVFAILVRWIGCLGFWVLFRQLWPERHLEAGFAALLMAVYPAFTQQPIAMTYSLFWVLYAMFIWSLVASLVALTCPKHRLWLTILAVLASLMETLSMEYVIGLELLRPALFCLVLLQLGSSWKTAIKQSLTRWIPYALVICVFVYYRFIYFPQIQTDPEANAPLLLREIILSPLTALPHLLQNMAQDLSQVLVFAWGKSITPAEIDFSQTTTLFAFGVGILLAAAAVILLRSSSSARESESGNDHFPLQGVVLGSVAVILGGLPVWSTNRQIITGMWSDRFSLGLMFGTAILFAGLAGWFAQKQTPRGVLLSIFLALGLAFQVQNTAKYRLNWDAQKDYYNQLAWRIPNLKAGTAILGNKVPVGLSAEYSTGFALNVIYPQDREAGLPFWFFSAISDRGGSIPDYVEGIPLKFSLRTISYDSSTSNGVAVYYKYGESCLRVLTPDDKRFPNLSDSESELLSISHPENILADGDKWILPIDVFGKELPHGWCYFFQKGDLSRQAGDWNTVVDILEETESIDLSPRNGTEYVPFIQALAHTGQWEKAQQLTEKGLELTGSARDYFCDTWEGLRSLNGGEVSYQKINMILKCGESR
;
A
#
# COMPACT_ATOMS: atom_id res chain seq x y z
N MET A 1 7.80 29.11 -34.31
CA MET A 1 6.75 28.08 -34.44
C MET A 1 7.18 26.80 -35.17
N LYS A 2 7.76 26.84 -36.39
CA LYS A 2 8.19 25.60 -37.11
C LYS A 2 9.27 24.77 -36.39
N TYR A 3 10.28 25.42 -35.80
CA TYR A 3 11.33 24.72 -35.03
C TYR A 3 10.81 24.02 -33.78
N PHE A 4 9.89 24.66 -33.05
CA PHE A 4 9.24 24.08 -31.86
C PHE A 4 8.39 22.85 -32.20
N ARG A 5 7.64 22.91 -33.31
CA ARG A 5 6.85 21.76 -33.80
C ARG A 5 7.75 20.59 -34.21
N ARG A 6 8.91 20.85 -34.81
CA ARG A 6 9.89 19.80 -35.17
C ARG A 6 10.47 19.09 -33.93
N TYR A 7 10.69 19.83 -32.85
CA TYR A 7 11.16 19.25 -31.58
C TYR A 7 10.10 18.35 -30.93
N LEU A 8 8.84 18.80 -30.87
CA LEU A 8 7.73 18.02 -30.31
C LEU A 8 7.41 16.73 -31.08
N GLN A 9 7.82 16.64 -32.34
CA GLN A 9 7.64 15.46 -33.19
C GLN A 9 8.75 14.42 -33.03
N HIS A 10 9.77 14.68 -32.21
CA HIS A 10 10.84 13.71 -31.98
C HIS A 10 10.30 12.45 -31.26
N PRO A 11 10.65 11.23 -31.68
CA PRO A 11 10.04 9.99 -31.16
C PRO A 11 10.27 9.79 -29.65
N ALA A 12 11.30 10.40 -29.07
CA ALA A 12 11.58 10.34 -27.64
C ALA A 12 10.75 11.29 -26.76
N VAL A 13 10.07 12.29 -27.34
CA VAL A 13 9.35 13.30 -26.53
C VAL A 13 8.21 12.68 -25.74
N PHE A 14 7.39 11.84 -26.37
CA PHE A 14 6.27 11.19 -25.65
C PHE A 14 6.75 10.24 -24.54
N PRO A 15 7.72 9.32 -24.76
CA PRO A 15 8.28 8.50 -23.69
C PRO A 15 8.80 9.31 -22.50
N VAL A 16 9.50 10.43 -22.74
CA VAL A 16 9.98 11.33 -21.67
C VAL A 16 8.81 12.02 -20.98
N PHE A 17 7.82 12.52 -21.72
CA PHE A 17 6.64 13.15 -21.17
C PHE A 17 5.85 12.18 -20.27
N LEU A 18 5.68 10.94 -20.70
CA LEU A 18 5.06 9.87 -19.92
C LEU A 18 5.81 9.61 -18.61
N LEU A 19 7.16 9.57 -18.64
CA LEU A 19 7.98 9.42 -17.45
C LEU A 19 7.81 10.62 -16.50
N VAL A 20 7.81 11.84 -17.03
CA VAL A 20 7.58 13.07 -16.26
C VAL A 20 6.20 13.04 -15.59
N THR A 21 5.15 12.58 -16.28
CA THR A 21 3.81 12.42 -15.69
C THR A 21 3.82 11.42 -14.53
N LEU A 22 4.49 10.27 -14.69
CA LEU A 22 4.60 9.28 -13.61
C LEU A 22 5.42 9.80 -12.41
N LEU A 23 6.52 10.51 -12.66
CA LEU A 23 7.32 11.13 -11.59
C LEU A 23 6.54 12.22 -10.87
N ALA A 24 5.71 12.99 -11.58
CA ALA A 24 4.82 13.97 -10.96
C ALA A 24 3.76 13.29 -10.07
N ALA A 25 3.13 12.21 -10.56
CA ALA A 25 2.09 11.49 -9.83
C ALA A 25 2.61 10.75 -8.59
N TYR A 26 3.76 10.07 -8.72
CA TYR A 26 4.23 9.06 -7.76
C TYR A 26 5.61 9.37 -7.17
N GLY A 27 6.45 10.14 -7.90
CA GLY A 27 7.85 10.37 -7.56
C GLY A 27 8.15 11.65 -6.78
N TYR A 28 7.21 12.60 -6.69
CA TYR A 28 7.50 13.91 -6.07
C TYR A 28 7.82 13.84 -4.56
N GLN A 29 7.45 12.75 -3.88
CA GLN A 29 7.75 12.48 -2.46
C GLN A 29 8.58 11.19 -2.29
N ILE A 30 9.30 10.74 -3.33
CA ILE A 30 9.89 9.39 -3.37
C ILE A 30 10.82 9.08 -2.19
N THR A 31 11.55 10.07 -1.68
CA THR A 31 12.46 9.93 -0.53
C THR A 31 11.74 9.95 0.83
N ARG A 32 10.43 10.23 0.84
CA ARG A 32 9.57 10.30 2.02
C ARG A 32 8.48 9.22 2.01
N LEU A 33 8.56 8.28 1.09
CA LEU A 33 7.76 7.06 1.08
C LEU A 33 8.55 5.93 1.72
N GLY A 34 7.84 4.98 2.35
CA GLY A 34 8.43 3.79 2.93
C GLY A 34 7.79 2.50 2.44
N PHE A 35 7.65 1.55 3.37
CA PHE A 35 6.98 0.28 3.15
C PHE A 35 5.60 0.29 3.80
N TYR A 36 4.66 -0.41 3.17
CA TYR A 36 3.27 -0.44 3.56
C TYR A 36 2.71 -1.84 3.39
N TRP A 37 1.69 -2.18 4.17
CA TRP A 37 0.89 -3.39 3.99
C TRP A 37 1.72 -4.67 3.68
N ASP A 38 1.56 -5.26 2.48
CA ASP A 38 2.25 -6.48 2.04
C ASP A 38 3.75 -6.33 1.78
N ASP A 39 4.30 -5.11 1.78
CA ASP A 39 5.75 -4.93 1.62
C ASP A 39 6.51 -5.48 2.84
N TRP A 40 5.94 -5.35 4.04
CA TRP A 40 6.65 -5.69 5.28
C TRP A 40 7.06 -7.16 5.38
N GLN A 41 6.27 -8.10 4.86
CA GLN A 41 6.66 -9.51 4.81
C GLN A 41 7.85 -9.73 3.86
N LEU A 42 7.94 -8.97 2.77
CA LEU A 42 9.04 -9.06 1.80
C LEU A 42 10.30 -8.40 2.33
N VAL A 43 10.16 -7.30 3.09
CA VAL A 43 11.26 -6.67 3.85
C VAL A 43 11.84 -7.67 4.85
N TYR A 44 10.98 -8.34 5.63
CA TYR A 44 11.40 -9.38 6.56
C TYR A 44 12.12 -10.54 5.85
N LEU A 45 11.54 -11.09 4.79
CA LEU A 45 12.20 -12.17 4.02
C LEU A 45 13.56 -11.72 3.45
N THR A 46 13.68 -10.46 3.03
CA THR A 46 14.94 -9.91 2.53
C THR A 46 15.96 -9.71 3.65
N SER A 47 15.54 -9.31 4.85
CA SER A 47 16.46 -9.12 5.99
C SER A 47 17.11 -10.42 6.45
N LEU A 48 16.51 -11.57 6.13
CA LEU A 48 17.10 -12.90 6.38
C LEU A 48 18.31 -13.21 5.47
N LYS A 49 18.53 -12.44 4.38
CA LYS A 49 19.65 -12.58 3.44
C LYS A 49 19.82 -14.00 2.85
N ASP A 50 18.73 -14.76 2.76
CA ASP A 50 18.70 -16.11 2.20
C ASP A 50 17.66 -16.19 1.07
N PRO A 51 18.07 -16.27 -0.21
CA PRO A 51 17.14 -16.37 -1.33
C PRO A 51 16.18 -17.58 -1.28
N GLN A 52 16.54 -18.65 -0.56
CA GLN A 52 15.70 -19.85 -0.45
C GLN A 52 14.40 -19.58 0.32
N VAL A 53 14.39 -18.59 1.22
CA VAL A 53 13.19 -18.25 2.00
C VAL A 53 12.06 -17.73 1.12
N PHE A 54 12.37 -17.10 -0.01
CA PHE A 54 11.35 -16.66 -0.97
C PHE A 54 10.68 -17.84 -1.66
N TRP A 55 11.45 -18.84 -2.09
CA TRP A 55 10.90 -20.04 -2.72
C TRP A 55 10.01 -20.81 -1.74
N GLY A 56 10.46 -21.00 -0.49
CA GLY A 56 9.65 -21.62 0.56
C GLY A 56 8.37 -20.84 0.84
N PHE A 57 8.49 -19.51 0.98
CA PHE A 57 7.34 -18.65 1.25
C PHE A 57 6.31 -18.69 0.10
N TYR A 58 6.73 -18.56 -1.15
CA TYR A 58 5.80 -18.52 -2.29
C TYR A 58 5.35 -19.90 -2.78
N ALA A 59 6.05 -20.98 -2.42
CA ALA A 59 5.64 -22.35 -2.78
C ALA A 59 4.22 -22.69 -2.32
N TYR A 60 3.74 -22.04 -1.25
CA TYR A 60 2.41 -22.23 -0.67
C TYR A 60 1.25 -21.93 -1.64
N ASP A 61 1.34 -20.87 -2.45
CA ASP A 61 0.24 -20.45 -3.35
C ASP A 61 0.69 -20.04 -4.75
N ARG A 62 1.92 -19.53 -4.93
CA ARG A 62 2.42 -18.99 -6.20
C ARG A 62 3.92 -19.25 -6.37
N PRO A 63 4.36 -20.52 -6.52
CA PRO A 63 5.77 -20.90 -6.46
C PRO A 63 6.67 -20.10 -7.40
N VAL A 64 6.18 -19.81 -8.61
CA VAL A 64 6.96 -19.10 -9.61
C VAL A 64 7.25 -17.66 -9.17
N ALA A 65 6.31 -16.97 -8.50
CA ALA A 65 6.39 -15.55 -8.15
C ALA A 65 7.65 -15.12 -7.37
N ALA A 66 8.31 -16.04 -6.66
CA ALA A 66 9.55 -15.78 -5.94
C ALA A 66 10.71 -15.30 -6.84
N TRP A 67 10.70 -15.64 -8.13
CA TRP A 67 11.77 -15.36 -9.08
C TRP A 67 12.23 -13.89 -9.06
N LEU A 68 11.26 -12.97 -8.96
CA LEU A 68 11.53 -11.54 -9.00
C LEU A 68 12.31 -11.10 -7.77
N TYR A 69 11.88 -11.53 -6.58
CA TYR A 69 12.51 -11.12 -5.33
C TYR A 69 13.89 -11.75 -5.19
N VAL A 70 14.05 -13.01 -5.60
CA VAL A 70 15.36 -13.69 -5.65
C VAL A 70 16.32 -12.92 -6.57
N ALA A 71 15.83 -12.41 -7.70
CA ALA A 71 16.65 -11.66 -8.64
C ALA A 71 16.95 -10.22 -8.18
N LEU A 72 15.99 -9.52 -7.56
CA LEU A 72 16.09 -8.08 -7.31
C LEU A 72 16.57 -7.71 -5.91
N THR A 73 16.23 -8.49 -4.88
CA THR A 73 16.59 -8.15 -3.49
C THR A 73 18.10 -8.07 -3.24
N PRO A 74 18.99 -8.84 -3.92
CA PRO A 74 20.44 -8.63 -3.80
C PRO A 74 20.93 -7.25 -4.25
N PHE A 75 20.17 -6.57 -5.13
CA PHE A 75 20.54 -5.27 -5.70
C PHE A 75 19.79 -4.10 -5.05
N LEU A 76 18.49 -4.26 -4.80
CA LEU A 76 17.64 -3.20 -4.24
C LEU A 76 17.64 -3.21 -2.71
N GLY A 77 17.95 -4.34 -2.09
CA GLY A 77 17.95 -4.53 -0.65
C GLY A 77 16.59 -4.24 -0.01
N ILE A 78 16.64 -3.71 1.21
CA ILE A 78 15.48 -3.24 1.99
C ILE A 78 15.33 -1.72 1.96
N ASN A 79 15.85 -1.05 0.93
CA ASN A 79 15.74 0.40 0.80
C ASN A 79 14.40 0.78 0.11
N PRO A 80 13.50 1.52 0.78
CA PRO A 80 12.19 1.82 0.19
C PRO A 80 12.30 2.69 -1.07
N VAL A 81 13.22 3.66 -1.13
CA VAL A 81 13.39 4.55 -2.28
C VAL A 81 13.76 3.76 -3.53
N SER A 82 14.67 2.79 -3.41
CA SER A 82 15.06 1.89 -4.51
C SER A 82 13.85 1.15 -5.10
N TRP A 83 12.98 0.62 -4.25
CA TRP A 83 11.76 -0.07 -4.68
C TRP A 83 10.73 0.87 -5.31
N GLN A 84 10.55 2.09 -4.77
CA GLN A 84 9.67 3.10 -5.37
C GLN A 84 10.15 3.49 -6.78
N VAL A 85 11.46 3.72 -6.96
CA VAL A 85 12.06 4.02 -8.26
C VAL A 85 11.82 2.87 -9.23
N PHE A 86 12.11 1.64 -8.81
CA PHE A 86 11.90 0.45 -9.63
C PHE A 86 10.43 0.30 -10.07
N ALA A 87 9.48 0.42 -9.13
CA ALA A 87 8.05 0.33 -9.43
C ALA A 87 7.59 1.38 -10.44
N ILE A 88 8.07 2.63 -10.34
CA ILE A 88 7.77 3.70 -11.31
C ILE A 88 8.36 3.37 -12.68
N LEU A 89 9.63 2.91 -12.73
CA LEU A 89 10.30 2.57 -13.99
C LEU A 89 9.61 1.42 -14.71
N VAL A 90 9.22 0.37 -14.00
CA VAL A 90 8.52 -0.76 -14.61
C VAL A 90 7.10 -0.38 -15.05
N ARG A 91 6.38 0.44 -14.27
CA ARG A 91 5.10 1.00 -14.71
C ARG A 91 5.25 1.85 -15.97
N TRP A 92 6.32 2.64 -16.06
CA TRP A 92 6.66 3.40 -17.26
C TRP A 92 6.92 2.48 -18.46
N ILE A 93 7.69 1.40 -18.28
CA ILE A 93 7.95 0.39 -19.32
C ILE A 93 6.64 -0.27 -19.80
N GLY A 94 5.74 -0.60 -18.88
CA GLY A 94 4.42 -1.16 -19.20
C GLY A 94 3.54 -0.18 -20.00
N CYS A 95 3.44 1.07 -19.55
CA CYS A 95 2.66 2.11 -20.24
C CYS A 95 3.27 2.49 -21.61
N LEU A 96 4.60 2.45 -21.72
CA LEU A 96 5.31 2.64 -22.99
C LEU A 96 5.02 1.48 -23.96
N GLY A 97 5.05 0.23 -23.47
CA GLY A 97 4.62 -0.94 -24.24
C GLY A 97 3.17 -0.79 -24.71
N PHE A 98 2.29 -0.26 -23.86
CA PHE A 98 0.88 -0.05 -24.19
C PHE A 98 0.72 1.01 -25.28
N TRP A 99 1.48 2.11 -25.21
CA TRP A 99 1.51 3.11 -26.28
C TRP A 99 2.00 2.52 -27.61
N VAL A 100 3.05 1.70 -27.59
CA VAL A 100 3.56 1.00 -28.78
C VAL A 100 2.51 0.04 -29.34
N LEU A 101 1.87 -0.76 -28.49
CA LEU A 101 0.79 -1.68 -28.87
C LEU A 101 -0.36 -0.93 -29.53
N PHE A 102 -0.82 0.17 -28.92
CA PHE A 102 -1.91 0.98 -29.44
C PHE A 102 -1.58 1.51 -30.85
N ARG A 103 -0.35 1.99 -31.06
CA ARG A 103 0.09 2.48 -32.37
C ARG A 103 0.27 1.37 -33.42
N GLN A 104 0.45 0.12 -33.02
CA GLN A 104 0.41 -1.00 -33.95
C GLN A 104 -1.02 -1.34 -34.38
N LEU A 105 -1.98 -1.16 -33.49
CA LEU A 105 -3.40 -1.39 -33.77
C LEU A 105 -4.02 -0.25 -34.57
N TRP A 106 -3.64 1.01 -34.28
CA TRP A 106 -4.15 2.19 -34.96
C TRP A 106 -3.01 3.20 -35.23
N PRO A 107 -2.25 3.02 -36.32
CA PRO A 107 -1.06 3.83 -36.62
C PRO A 107 -1.31 5.34 -36.71
N GLU A 108 -2.48 5.72 -37.23
CA GLU A 108 -2.89 7.12 -37.45
C GLU A 108 -3.55 7.77 -36.22
N ARG A 109 -3.65 7.08 -35.08
CA ARG A 109 -4.35 7.56 -33.87
C ARG A 109 -3.39 8.01 -32.77
N HIS A 110 -2.54 8.98 -33.09
CA HIS A 110 -1.48 9.44 -32.19
C HIS A 110 -2.00 10.08 -30.90
N LEU A 111 -3.05 10.89 -31.01
CA LEU A 111 -3.64 11.58 -29.87
C LEU A 111 -4.25 10.59 -28.89
N GLU A 112 -5.03 9.64 -29.40
CA GLU A 112 -5.69 8.61 -28.61
C GLU A 112 -4.69 7.64 -27.99
N ALA A 113 -3.67 7.22 -28.75
CA ALA A 113 -2.60 6.38 -28.21
C ALA A 113 -1.89 7.06 -27.03
N GLY A 114 -1.57 8.34 -27.17
CA GLY A 114 -0.89 9.10 -26.13
C GLY A 114 -1.74 9.28 -24.88
N PHE A 115 -3.00 9.69 -25.05
CA PHE A 115 -3.92 9.85 -23.92
C PHE A 115 -4.27 8.52 -23.26
N ALA A 116 -4.52 7.44 -24.01
CA ALA A 116 -4.81 6.13 -23.44
C ALA A 116 -3.63 5.65 -22.56
N ALA A 117 -2.39 5.82 -23.02
CA ALA A 117 -1.21 5.49 -22.22
C ALA A 117 -1.05 6.39 -20.99
N LEU A 118 -1.34 7.69 -21.08
CA LEU A 118 -1.32 8.61 -19.93
C LEU A 118 -2.42 8.28 -18.91
N LEU A 119 -3.65 7.98 -19.37
CA LEU A 119 -4.77 7.59 -18.50
C LEU A 119 -4.50 6.26 -17.79
N MET A 120 -3.90 5.30 -18.48
CA MET A 120 -3.40 4.07 -17.88
C MET A 120 -2.31 4.36 -16.82
N ALA A 121 -1.39 5.28 -17.14
CA ALA A 121 -0.30 5.66 -16.25
C ALA A 121 -0.78 6.31 -14.95
N VAL A 122 -1.87 7.08 -14.96
CA VAL A 122 -2.43 7.75 -13.75
C VAL A 122 -3.78 7.19 -13.30
N TYR A 123 -4.09 5.96 -13.70
CA TYR A 123 -5.41 5.34 -13.50
C TYR A 123 -5.88 5.38 -12.03
N PRO A 124 -6.97 6.11 -11.69
CA PRO A 124 -7.32 6.42 -10.30
C PRO A 124 -8.07 5.31 -9.57
N ALA A 125 -8.50 4.25 -10.27
CA ALA A 125 -9.10 3.09 -9.61
C ALA A 125 -8.05 2.26 -8.87
N PHE A 126 -6.76 2.39 -9.20
CA PHE A 126 -5.65 1.75 -8.51
C PHE A 126 -4.90 2.76 -7.63
N THR A 127 -4.83 2.49 -6.33
CA THR A 127 -4.30 3.40 -5.30
C THR A 127 -3.01 2.89 -4.65
N GLN A 128 -2.58 1.68 -4.97
CA GLN A 128 -1.54 0.97 -4.22
C GLN A 128 -0.15 1.07 -4.85
N GLN A 129 0.11 2.05 -5.74
CA GLN A 129 1.45 2.28 -6.30
C GLN A 129 2.54 2.40 -5.22
N PRO A 130 2.32 3.09 -4.08
CA PRO A 130 3.36 3.23 -3.06
C PRO A 130 3.68 1.94 -2.29
N ILE A 131 2.87 0.89 -2.41
CA ILE A 131 3.17 -0.45 -1.87
C ILE A 131 4.16 -1.14 -2.83
N ALA A 132 5.35 -0.54 -2.94
CA ALA A 132 6.18 -0.65 -4.12
C ALA A 132 6.84 -2.02 -4.25
N MET A 133 7.23 -2.66 -3.15
CA MET A 133 7.90 -3.96 -3.21
C MET A 133 6.94 -5.04 -3.73
N THR A 134 5.72 -5.04 -3.21
CA THR A 134 4.64 -5.95 -3.61
C THR A 134 4.20 -5.71 -5.05
N TYR A 135 3.86 -4.45 -5.39
CA TYR A 135 3.35 -4.15 -6.73
C TYR A 135 4.41 -4.07 -7.82
N SER A 136 5.70 -4.09 -7.46
CA SER A 136 6.76 -4.28 -8.45
C SER A 136 6.58 -5.58 -9.23
N LEU A 137 6.18 -6.67 -8.56
CA LEU A 137 5.86 -7.91 -9.24
C LEU A 137 4.70 -7.71 -10.22
N PHE A 138 3.59 -7.15 -9.76
CA PHE A 138 2.44 -6.88 -10.62
C PHE A 138 2.81 -6.02 -11.84
N TRP A 139 3.59 -4.94 -11.67
CA TRP A 139 4.00 -4.09 -12.77
C TRP A 139 4.93 -4.80 -13.76
N VAL A 140 5.85 -5.65 -13.28
CA VAL A 140 6.71 -6.45 -14.16
C VAL A 140 5.88 -7.42 -14.98
N LEU A 141 4.95 -8.14 -14.35
CA LEU A 141 4.07 -9.07 -15.03
C LEU A 141 3.16 -8.37 -16.03
N TYR A 142 2.61 -7.20 -15.67
CA TYR A 142 1.79 -6.39 -16.57
C TYR A 142 2.59 -5.89 -17.78
N ALA A 143 3.85 -5.48 -17.57
CA ALA A 143 4.74 -5.09 -18.64
C ALA A 143 5.09 -6.30 -19.54
N MET A 144 5.37 -7.47 -18.97
CA MET A 144 5.62 -8.71 -19.71
C MET A 144 4.42 -9.08 -20.59
N PHE A 145 3.20 -9.01 -20.05
CA PHE A 145 1.96 -9.23 -20.80
C PHE A 145 1.85 -8.26 -22.00
N ILE A 146 1.99 -6.96 -21.77
CA ILE A 146 1.85 -5.96 -22.85
C ILE A 146 2.94 -6.12 -23.90
N TRP A 147 4.20 -6.30 -23.49
CA TRP A 147 5.30 -6.49 -24.44
C TRP A 147 5.21 -7.84 -25.17
N SER A 148 4.59 -8.85 -24.56
CA SER A 148 4.20 -10.09 -25.26
C SER A 148 3.19 -9.81 -26.37
N LEU A 149 2.18 -8.96 -26.14
CA LEU A 149 1.25 -8.54 -27.20
C LEU A 149 1.99 -7.81 -28.32
N VAL A 150 2.82 -6.81 -27.98
CA VAL A 150 3.63 -6.06 -28.95
C VAL A 150 4.49 -7.00 -29.81
N ALA A 151 5.27 -7.88 -29.19
CA ALA A 151 6.13 -8.81 -29.90
C ALA A 151 5.32 -9.75 -30.82
N SER A 152 4.15 -10.18 -30.37
CA SER A 152 3.27 -11.04 -31.18
C SER A 152 2.69 -10.34 -32.41
N LEU A 153 2.35 -9.05 -32.32
CA LEU A 153 1.91 -8.27 -33.48
C LEU A 153 3.06 -8.00 -34.46
N VAL A 154 4.26 -7.69 -33.95
CA VAL A 154 5.44 -7.53 -34.82
C VAL A 154 5.78 -8.84 -35.53
N ALA A 155 5.63 -9.99 -34.86
CA ALA A 155 5.84 -11.30 -35.49
C ALA A 155 4.88 -11.58 -36.66
N LEU A 156 3.68 -10.98 -36.65
CA LEU A 156 2.74 -11.04 -37.77
C LEU A 156 3.25 -10.23 -38.97
N THR A 157 3.67 -8.99 -38.73
CA THR A 157 4.04 -8.02 -39.77
C THR A 157 5.46 -8.20 -40.30
N CYS A 158 6.36 -8.86 -39.55
CA CYS A 158 7.77 -9.00 -39.88
C CYS A 158 8.21 -10.47 -39.99
N PRO A 159 8.04 -11.12 -41.15
CA PRO A 159 8.35 -12.55 -41.33
C PRO A 159 9.78 -12.95 -40.95
N LYS A 160 10.77 -12.08 -41.22
CA LYS A 160 12.20 -12.31 -40.90
C LYS A 160 12.46 -12.58 -39.42
N HIS A 161 11.69 -11.94 -38.55
CA HIS A 161 11.88 -11.96 -37.10
C HIS A 161 10.79 -12.73 -36.35
N ARG A 162 9.87 -13.36 -37.10
CA ARG A 162 8.68 -14.02 -36.56
C ARG A 162 8.97 -15.06 -35.49
N LEU A 163 9.93 -15.96 -35.74
CA LEU A 163 10.19 -17.09 -34.84
C LEU A 163 10.65 -16.62 -33.46
N TRP A 164 11.73 -15.82 -33.39
CA TRP A 164 12.27 -15.39 -32.10
C TRP A 164 11.31 -14.43 -31.36
N LEU A 165 10.59 -13.56 -32.07
CA LEU A 165 9.56 -12.71 -31.45
C LEU A 165 8.40 -13.53 -30.89
N THR A 166 7.99 -14.59 -31.58
CA THR A 166 6.98 -15.52 -31.06
C THR A 166 7.49 -16.24 -29.82
N ILE A 167 8.75 -16.70 -29.81
CA ILE A 167 9.37 -17.35 -28.65
C ILE A 167 9.39 -16.38 -27.45
N LEU A 168 9.86 -15.14 -27.64
CA LEU A 168 9.88 -14.14 -26.57
C LEU A 168 8.47 -13.82 -26.06
N ALA A 169 7.50 -13.67 -26.96
CA ALA A 169 6.12 -13.40 -26.58
C ALA A 169 5.50 -14.56 -25.78
N VAL A 170 5.76 -15.82 -26.19
CA VAL A 170 5.31 -17.01 -25.48
C VAL A 170 5.99 -17.13 -24.12
N LEU A 171 7.30 -16.91 -24.02
CA LEU A 171 8.01 -16.96 -22.74
C LEU A 171 7.54 -15.87 -21.77
N ALA A 172 7.34 -14.64 -22.25
CA ALA A 172 6.81 -13.55 -21.44
C ALA A 172 5.38 -13.82 -20.95
N SER A 173 4.51 -14.34 -21.84
CA SER A 173 3.15 -14.77 -21.50
C SER A 173 3.16 -15.91 -20.47
N LEU A 174 4.00 -16.93 -20.68
CA LEU A 174 4.12 -18.05 -19.75
C LEU A 174 4.62 -17.60 -18.37
N MET A 175 5.64 -16.75 -18.34
CA MET A 175 6.22 -16.26 -17.08
C MET A 175 5.22 -15.42 -16.29
N GLU A 176 4.46 -14.54 -16.97
CA GLU A 176 3.46 -13.74 -16.29
C GLU A 176 2.31 -14.59 -15.77
N THR A 177 1.74 -15.47 -16.60
CA THR A 177 0.56 -16.23 -16.24
C THR A 177 0.87 -17.23 -15.11
N LEU A 178 2.05 -17.85 -15.12
CA LEU A 178 2.47 -18.78 -14.05
C LEU A 178 2.86 -18.05 -12.74
N SER A 179 3.28 -16.79 -12.81
CA SER A 179 3.61 -16.00 -11.62
C SER A 179 2.35 -15.51 -10.91
N MET A 180 1.40 -14.92 -11.66
CA MET A 180 0.10 -14.48 -11.14
C MET A 180 -0.98 -14.41 -12.23
N GLU A 181 -2.20 -14.70 -11.79
CA GLU A 181 -3.39 -14.89 -12.62
C GLU A 181 -4.13 -13.59 -13.02
N TYR A 182 -3.64 -12.41 -12.65
CA TYR A 182 -4.42 -11.15 -12.73
C TYR A 182 -4.79 -10.71 -14.15
N VAL A 183 -3.98 -11.03 -15.16
CA VAL A 183 -4.19 -10.61 -16.55
C VAL A 183 -4.50 -11.76 -17.50
N ILE A 184 -4.64 -13.00 -17.00
CA ILE A 184 -4.85 -14.17 -17.86
C ILE A 184 -6.09 -14.04 -18.74
N GLY A 185 -7.16 -13.42 -18.25
CA GLY A 185 -8.36 -13.18 -19.05
C GLY A 185 -8.09 -12.31 -20.28
N LEU A 186 -7.14 -11.37 -20.19
CA LEU A 186 -6.76 -10.50 -21.31
C LEU A 186 -5.98 -11.23 -22.41
N GLU A 187 -5.38 -12.40 -22.14
CA GLU A 187 -4.74 -13.21 -23.20
C GLU A 187 -5.75 -13.68 -24.25
N LEU A 188 -7.04 -13.76 -23.90
CA LEU A 188 -8.14 -14.06 -24.83
C LEU A 188 -8.41 -12.93 -25.84
N LEU A 189 -7.84 -11.74 -25.65
CA LEU A 189 -7.94 -10.64 -26.63
C LEU A 189 -7.05 -10.87 -27.85
N ARG A 190 -5.98 -11.66 -27.72
CA ARG A 190 -4.92 -11.77 -28.75
C ARG A 190 -5.45 -12.14 -30.14
N PRO A 191 -6.42 -13.07 -30.32
CA PRO A 191 -7.03 -13.33 -31.63
C PRO A 191 -7.75 -12.12 -32.23
N ALA A 192 -8.42 -11.30 -31.41
CA ALA A 192 -9.10 -10.11 -31.87
C ALA A 192 -8.09 -9.06 -32.36
N LEU A 193 -6.97 -8.90 -31.64
CA LEU A 193 -5.87 -8.03 -32.06
C LEU A 193 -5.24 -8.49 -33.37
N PHE A 194 -4.98 -9.79 -33.51
CA PHE A 194 -4.46 -10.38 -34.74
C PHE A 194 -5.42 -10.15 -35.92
N CYS A 195 -6.71 -10.34 -35.69
CA CYS A 195 -7.73 -10.16 -36.73
C CYS A 195 -7.75 -8.71 -37.20
N LEU A 196 -7.74 -7.76 -36.26
CA LEU A 196 -7.70 -6.33 -36.56
C LEU A 196 -6.49 -5.95 -37.45
N VAL A 197 -5.29 -6.39 -37.08
CA VAL A 197 -4.07 -6.10 -37.86
C VAL A 197 -4.12 -6.76 -39.24
N LEU A 198 -4.56 -8.02 -39.33
CA LEU A 198 -4.63 -8.74 -40.61
C LEU A 198 -5.64 -8.13 -41.58
N LEU A 199 -6.76 -7.61 -41.08
CA LEU A 199 -7.74 -6.86 -41.88
C LEU A 199 -7.13 -5.56 -42.42
N GLN A 200 -6.36 -4.84 -41.60
CA GLN A 200 -5.65 -3.63 -42.04
C GLN A 200 -4.58 -3.93 -43.10
N LEU A 201 -3.99 -5.13 -43.08
CA LEU A 201 -3.07 -5.61 -44.12
C LEU A 201 -3.79 -6.08 -45.40
N GLY A 202 -5.12 -5.93 -45.51
CA GLY A 202 -5.89 -6.26 -46.69
C GLY A 202 -6.38 -7.71 -46.76
N SER A 203 -6.27 -8.48 -45.68
CA SER A 203 -6.84 -9.84 -45.63
C SER A 203 -8.37 -9.80 -45.63
N SER A 204 -9.01 -10.76 -46.30
CA SER A 204 -10.47 -10.94 -46.17
C SER A 204 -10.85 -11.35 -44.74
N TRP A 205 -12.07 -11.03 -44.29
CA TRP A 205 -12.56 -11.37 -42.94
C TRP A 205 -12.40 -12.85 -42.57
N LYS A 206 -12.75 -13.77 -43.49
CA LYS A 206 -12.61 -15.22 -43.28
C LYS A 206 -11.14 -15.61 -43.11
N THR A 207 -10.25 -15.05 -43.94
CA THR A 207 -8.81 -15.32 -43.87
C THR A 207 -8.21 -14.75 -42.59
N ALA A 208 -8.58 -13.53 -42.20
CA ALA A 208 -8.11 -12.87 -41.00
C ALA A 208 -8.48 -13.67 -39.74
N ILE A 209 -9.73 -14.14 -39.61
CA ILE A 209 -10.15 -14.98 -38.48
C ILE A 209 -9.36 -16.29 -38.46
N LYS A 210 -9.30 -17.02 -39.58
CA LYS A 210 -8.58 -18.30 -39.66
C LYS A 210 -7.11 -18.13 -39.25
N GLN A 211 -6.43 -17.14 -39.82
CA GLN A 211 -5.03 -16.86 -39.51
C GLN A 211 -4.85 -16.41 -38.05
N SER A 212 -5.76 -15.59 -37.51
CA SER A 212 -5.69 -15.16 -36.11
C SER A 212 -5.75 -16.34 -35.16
N LEU A 213 -6.71 -17.26 -35.36
CA LEU A 213 -6.83 -18.46 -34.54
C LEU A 213 -5.62 -19.39 -34.70
N THR A 214 -5.12 -19.58 -35.93
CA THR A 214 -3.91 -20.42 -36.15
C THR A 214 -2.66 -19.80 -35.51
N ARG A 215 -2.49 -18.48 -35.60
CA ARG A 215 -1.34 -17.77 -35.01
C ARG A 215 -1.44 -17.66 -33.49
N TRP A 216 -2.64 -17.82 -32.93
CA TRP A 216 -2.87 -17.81 -31.50
C TRP A 216 -2.49 -19.12 -30.81
N ILE A 217 -2.39 -20.25 -31.54
CA ILE A 217 -2.10 -21.58 -30.97
C ILE A 217 -0.94 -21.59 -29.94
N PRO A 218 0.23 -20.96 -30.19
CA PRO A 218 1.32 -20.97 -29.21
C PRO A 218 0.97 -20.31 -27.87
N TYR A 219 0.09 -19.30 -27.89
CA TYR A 219 -0.35 -18.57 -26.70
C TYR A 219 -1.55 -19.26 -26.03
N ALA A 220 -2.43 -19.88 -26.83
CA ALA A 220 -3.46 -20.76 -26.29
C ALA A 220 -2.84 -21.95 -25.53
N LEU A 221 -1.69 -22.46 -25.99
CA LEU A 221 -0.93 -23.48 -25.26
C LEU A 221 -0.46 -22.98 -23.88
N VAL A 222 -0.04 -21.72 -23.76
CA VAL A 222 0.31 -21.11 -22.46
C VAL A 222 -0.88 -21.14 -21.51
N ILE A 223 -2.07 -20.73 -21.98
CA ILE A 223 -3.30 -20.80 -21.19
C ILE A 223 -3.59 -22.25 -20.76
N CYS A 224 -3.47 -23.21 -21.66
CA CYS A 224 -3.66 -24.63 -21.32
C CYS A 224 -2.66 -25.12 -20.27
N VAL A 225 -1.39 -24.75 -20.39
CA VAL A 225 -0.34 -25.08 -19.41
C VAL A 225 -0.66 -24.47 -18.05
N PHE A 226 -1.06 -23.20 -18.00
CA PHE A 226 -1.47 -22.56 -16.75
C PHE A 226 -2.69 -23.27 -16.15
N VAL A 227 -3.74 -23.52 -16.92
CA VAL A 227 -4.98 -24.16 -16.43
C VAL A 227 -4.67 -25.55 -15.86
N TYR A 228 -3.86 -26.33 -16.57
CA TYR A 228 -3.39 -27.63 -16.08
C TYR A 228 -2.57 -27.49 -14.79
N TYR A 229 -1.58 -26.58 -14.79
CA TYR A 229 -0.75 -26.34 -13.62
C TYR A 229 -1.58 -25.92 -12.41
N ARG A 230 -2.46 -24.93 -12.58
CA ARG A 230 -3.21 -24.29 -11.50
C ARG A 230 -4.33 -25.15 -10.94
N PHE A 231 -5.10 -25.79 -11.80
CA PHE A 231 -6.34 -26.47 -11.39
C PHE A 231 -6.23 -28.00 -11.34
N ILE A 232 -5.17 -28.60 -11.89
CA ILE A 232 -4.97 -30.05 -11.89
C ILE A 232 -3.73 -30.44 -11.09
N TYR A 233 -2.56 -29.89 -11.41
CA TYR A 233 -1.30 -30.29 -10.78
C TYR A 233 -1.12 -29.67 -9.38
N PHE A 234 -1.32 -28.35 -9.24
CA PHE A 234 -1.09 -27.64 -7.99
C PHE A 234 -1.93 -28.16 -6.80
N PRO A 235 -3.23 -28.47 -6.95
CA PRO A 235 -4.03 -29.05 -5.86
C PRO A 235 -3.61 -30.47 -5.45
N GLN A 236 -2.81 -31.18 -6.27
CA GLN A 236 -2.28 -32.50 -5.91
C GLN A 236 -1.04 -32.41 -5.00
N ILE A 237 -0.32 -31.29 -5.06
CA ILE A 237 0.92 -31.07 -4.29
C ILE A 237 0.71 -30.16 -3.08
N GLN A 238 -0.40 -29.42 -3.02
CA GLN A 238 -0.76 -28.55 -1.91
C GLN A 238 -2.15 -28.91 -1.36
N THR A 239 -2.21 -29.26 -0.08
CA THR A 239 -3.42 -29.79 0.57
C THR A 239 -4.33 -28.70 1.15
N ASP A 240 -3.84 -27.47 1.29
CA ASP A 240 -4.62 -26.36 1.83
C ASP A 240 -5.64 -25.84 0.81
N PRO A 241 -6.84 -25.41 1.26
CA PRO A 241 -7.84 -24.84 0.38
C PRO A 241 -7.29 -23.65 -0.41
N GLU A 242 -7.46 -23.67 -1.73
CA GLU A 242 -6.99 -22.60 -2.60
C GLU A 242 -7.72 -21.28 -2.28
N ALA A 243 -7.00 -20.31 -1.69
CA ALA A 243 -7.56 -19.03 -1.28
C ALA A 243 -8.17 -18.19 -2.43
N ASN A 244 -7.83 -18.50 -3.68
CA ASN A 244 -8.37 -17.87 -4.89
C ASN A 244 -9.14 -18.86 -5.78
N ALA A 245 -9.75 -19.89 -5.17
CA ALA A 245 -10.61 -20.81 -5.92
C ALA A 245 -11.70 -20.04 -6.69
N PRO A 246 -12.11 -20.50 -7.89
CA PRO A 246 -13.10 -19.83 -8.72
C PRO A 246 -14.52 -20.12 -8.18
N LEU A 247 -14.80 -19.63 -6.97
CA LEU A 247 -16.03 -19.90 -6.21
C LEU A 247 -17.29 -19.53 -6.98
N LEU A 248 -17.31 -18.37 -7.64
CA LEU A 248 -18.48 -17.92 -8.40
C LEU A 248 -18.67 -18.75 -9.67
N LEU A 249 -17.58 -19.18 -10.32
CA LEU A 249 -17.69 -20.07 -11.47
C LEU A 249 -18.29 -21.42 -11.07
N ARG A 250 -17.88 -21.96 -9.91
CA ARG A 250 -18.48 -23.17 -9.34
C ARG A 250 -19.96 -22.96 -9.00
N GLU A 251 -20.32 -21.81 -8.43
CA GLU A 251 -21.70 -21.47 -8.11
C GLU A 251 -22.58 -21.35 -9.35
N ILE A 252 -22.07 -20.79 -10.45
CA ILE A 252 -22.79 -20.73 -11.74
C ILE A 252 -23.13 -22.13 -12.26
N ILE A 253 -22.23 -23.11 -12.09
CA ILE A 253 -22.48 -24.50 -12.50
C ILE A 253 -23.55 -25.15 -11.61
N LEU A 254 -23.52 -24.89 -10.30
CA LEU A 254 -24.40 -25.54 -9.33
C LEU A 254 -25.77 -24.86 -9.18
N SER A 255 -25.85 -23.54 -9.36
CA SER A 255 -27.01 -22.69 -9.09
C SER A 255 -27.06 -21.48 -10.04
N PRO A 256 -27.24 -21.71 -11.36
CA PRO A 256 -27.12 -20.66 -12.36
C PRO A 256 -28.13 -19.52 -12.21
N LEU A 257 -29.35 -19.81 -11.73
CA LEU A 257 -30.41 -18.81 -11.59
C LEU A 257 -30.10 -17.72 -10.54
N THR A 258 -29.29 -18.02 -9.53
CA THR A 258 -28.88 -17.07 -8.49
C THR A 258 -27.49 -16.50 -8.78
N ALA A 259 -26.55 -17.35 -9.19
CA ALA A 259 -25.16 -16.96 -9.39
C ALA A 259 -24.96 -16.05 -10.60
N LEU A 260 -25.75 -16.22 -11.68
CA LEU A 260 -25.61 -15.37 -12.87
C LEU A 260 -26.06 -13.91 -12.61
N PRO A 261 -27.22 -13.64 -11.98
CA PRO A 261 -27.54 -12.28 -11.52
C PRO A 261 -26.49 -11.69 -10.58
N HIS A 262 -25.94 -12.50 -9.67
CA HIS A 262 -24.89 -12.05 -8.74
C HIS A 262 -23.59 -11.67 -9.48
N LEU A 263 -23.16 -12.46 -10.46
CA LEU A 263 -22.03 -12.10 -11.34
C LEU A 263 -22.31 -10.79 -12.07
N LEU A 264 -23.49 -10.64 -12.67
CA LEU A 264 -23.86 -9.41 -13.40
C LEU A 264 -23.91 -8.19 -12.47
N GLN A 265 -24.37 -8.36 -11.23
CA GLN A 265 -24.33 -7.32 -10.21
C GLN A 265 -22.90 -6.93 -9.86
N ASN A 266 -22.02 -7.90 -9.59
CA ASN A 266 -20.61 -7.65 -9.29
C ASN A 266 -19.92 -6.91 -10.45
N MET A 267 -20.15 -7.37 -11.68
CA MET A 267 -19.65 -6.72 -12.90
C MET A 267 -20.18 -5.28 -13.00
N ALA A 268 -21.48 -5.05 -12.82
CA ALA A 268 -22.06 -3.71 -12.93
C ALA A 268 -21.50 -2.75 -11.88
N GLN A 269 -21.37 -3.19 -10.63
CA GLN A 269 -20.79 -2.41 -9.54
C GLN A 269 -19.33 -2.05 -9.83
N ASP A 270 -18.51 -3.04 -10.17
CA ASP A 270 -17.09 -2.83 -10.48
C ASP A 270 -16.89 -1.97 -11.74
N LEU A 271 -17.69 -2.18 -12.79
CA LEU A 271 -17.68 -1.34 -14.00
C LEU A 271 -18.05 0.10 -13.69
N SER A 272 -19.08 0.34 -12.86
CA SER A 272 -19.44 1.69 -12.44
C SER A 272 -18.32 2.36 -11.65
N GLN A 273 -17.63 1.59 -10.80
CA GLN A 273 -16.51 2.07 -10.01
C GLN A 273 -15.33 2.49 -10.90
N VAL A 274 -14.92 1.65 -11.85
CA VAL A 274 -13.73 1.92 -12.67
C VAL A 274 -13.95 2.94 -13.79
N LEU A 275 -15.18 3.00 -14.34
CA LEU A 275 -15.51 3.90 -15.45
C LEU A 275 -16.00 5.28 -14.99
N VAL A 276 -16.59 5.39 -13.80
CA VAL A 276 -17.22 6.64 -13.34
C VAL A 276 -16.63 7.09 -12.01
N PHE A 277 -16.89 6.37 -10.93
CA PHE A 277 -16.63 6.88 -9.57
C PHE A 277 -15.15 7.07 -9.25
N ALA A 278 -14.25 6.23 -9.80
CA ALA A 278 -12.82 6.36 -9.60
C ALA A 278 -12.27 7.71 -10.10
N TRP A 279 -12.80 8.23 -11.20
CA TRP A 279 -12.37 9.51 -11.79
C TRP A 279 -12.93 10.72 -11.04
N GLY A 280 -14.01 10.53 -10.29
CA GLY A 280 -14.61 11.56 -9.44
C GLY A 280 -13.93 11.70 -8.07
N LYS A 281 -13.04 10.79 -7.66
CA LYS A 281 -12.45 10.77 -6.31
C LYS A 281 -11.77 12.09 -5.93
N SER A 282 -11.04 12.71 -6.86
CA SER A 282 -10.34 14.00 -6.62
C SER A 282 -11.26 15.20 -6.48
N ILE A 283 -12.53 15.09 -6.87
CA ILE A 283 -13.54 16.17 -6.80
C ILE A 283 -14.71 15.81 -5.87
N THR A 284 -14.50 14.84 -4.98
CA THR A 284 -15.45 14.55 -3.91
C THR A 284 -15.59 15.80 -3.04
N PRO A 285 -16.78 16.38 -2.84
CA PRO A 285 -16.92 17.69 -2.18
C PRO A 285 -16.23 17.77 -0.81
N ALA A 286 -16.26 16.70 -0.04
CA ALA A 286 -15.64 16.62 1.29
C ALA A 286 -14.10 16.66 1.27
N GLU A 287 -13.47 16.31 0.14
CA GLU A 287 -12.01 16.24 -0.01
C GLU A 287 -11.43 17.51 -0.66
N ILE A 288 -12.28 18.43 -1.14
CA ILE A 288 -11.83 19.68 -1.77
C ILE A 288 -11.53 20.71 -0.67
N ASP A 289 -10.26 20.73 -0.25
CA ASP A 289 -9.74 21.71 0.69
C ASP A 289 -8.59 22.52 0.05
N PHE A 290 -8.91 23.75 -0.39
CA PHE A 290 -7.93 24.67 -0.99
C PHE A 290 -7.01 25.34 0.03
N SER A 291 -7.25 25.17 1.34
CA SER A 291 -6.29 25.60 2.36
C SER A 291 -5.06 24.68 2.39
N GLN A 292 -5.20 23.44 1.92
CA GLN A 292 -4.10 22.49 1.83
C GLN A 292 -3.24 22.71 0.58
N THR A 293 -1.97 23.00 0.80
CA THR A 293 -0.98 23.21 -0.26
C THR A 293 -0.83 22.00 -1.18
N THR A 294 -0.97 20.78 -0.65
CA THR A 294 -0.97 19.53 -1.43
C THR A 294 -2.11 19.49 -2.45
N THR A 295 -3.32 19.93 -2.08
CA THR A 295 -4.48 19.96 -2.98
C THR A 295 -4.26 20.95 -4.12
N LEU A 296 -3.80 22.16 -3.81
CA LEU A 296 -3.45 23.16 -4.82
C LEU A 296 -2.36 22.66 -5.77
N PHE A 297 -1.31 22.03 -5.22
CA PHE A 297 -0.24 21.43 -6.00
C PHE A 297 -0.76 20.32 -6.92
N ALA A 298 -1.60 19.41 -6.40
CA ALA A 298 -2.18 18.29 -7.15
C ALA A 298 -3.00 18.78 -8.36
N PHE A 299 -3.92 19.72 -8.15
CA PHE A 299 -4.71 20.30 -9.24
C PHE A 299 -3.86 21.15 -10.19
N GLY A 300 -2.93 21.95 -9.69
CA GLY A 300 -2.04 22.79 -10.50
C GLY A 300 -1.17 21.97 -11.45
N VAL A 301 -0.51 20.92 -10.94
CA VAL A 301 0.27 19.98 -11.75
C VAL A 301 -0.62 19.16 -12.68
N GLY A 302 -1.80 18.75 -12.21
CA GLY A 302 -2.84 18.08 -12.99
C GLY A 302 -3.21 18.86 -14.26
N ILE A 303 -3.61 20.12 -14.09
CA ILE A 303 -4.01 21.02 -15.17
C ILE A 303 -2.82 21.32 -16.10
N LEU A 304 -1.64 21.61 -15.53
CA LEU A 304 -0.44 21.93 -16.31
C LEU A 304 -0.05 20.77 -17.24
N LEU A 305 0.04 19.55 -16.71
CA LEU A 305 0.41 18.39 -17.51
C LEU A 305 -0.71 17.97 -18.48
N ALA A 306 -1.98 18.14 -18.11
CA ALA A 306 -3.09 17.93 -19.03
C ALA A 306 -3.06 18.89 -20.22
N ALA A 307 -2.81 20.18 -19.98
CA ALA A 307 -2.65 21.18 -21.04
C ALA A 307 -1.44 20.88 -21.93
N ALA A 308 -0.30 20.53 -21.32
CA ALA A 308 0.90 20.12 -22.03
C ALA A 308 0.67 18.89 -22.91
N ALA A 309 -0.08 17.89 -22.42
CA ALA A 309 -0.45 16.69 -23.18
C ALA A 309 -1.26 17.03 -24.43
N VAL A 310 -2.26 17.92 -24.31
CA VAL A 310 -3.05 18.38 -25.47
C VAL A 310 -2.16 19.05 -26.51
N ILE A 311 -1.26 19.94 -26.09
CA ILE A 311 -0.37 20.66 -27.01
C ILE A 311 0.59 19.69 -27.71
N LEU A 312 1.24 18.81 -26.95
CA LEU A 312 2.20 17.84 -27.43
C LEU A 312 1.56 16.87 -28.42
N LEU A 313 0.47 16.21 -28.03
CA LEU A 313 -0.14 15.13 -28.81
C LEU A 313 -0.84 15.64 -30.08
N ARG A 314 -1.33 16.89 -30.08
CA ARG A 314 -1.86 17.54 -31.29
C ARG A 314 -0.79 18.02 -32.25
N SER A 315 0.42 18.30 -31.77
CA SER A 315 1.51 18.74 -32.64
C SER A 315 2.09 17.56 -33.46
N SER A 316 1.97 16.35 -32.91
CA SER A 316 2.34 15.08 -33.54
C SER A 316 1.27 14.50 -34.46
N SER A 317 0.00 14.89 -34.33
CA SER A 317 -1.06 14.41 -35.24
C SER A 317 -0.89 15.03 -36.63
N SER A 318 -1.07 14.20 -37.67
CA SER A 318 -0.96 14.65 -39.06
C SER A 318 -2.27 15.33 -39.49
N ALA A 319 -2.18 16.31 -40.40
CA ALA A 319 -3.37 16.98 -40.93
C ALA A 319 -4.32 16.03 -41.72
N ARG A 320 -3.87 14.82 -42.09
CA ARG A 320 -4.70 13.81 -42.77
C ARG A 320 -5.70 13.10 -41.84
N GLU A 321 -5.54 13.22 -40.52
CA GLU A 321 -6.46 12.62 -39.54
C GLU A 321 -7.89 13.21 -39.57
N SER A 322 -8.11 14.36 -40.25
CA SER A 322 -9.39 15.09 -40.22
C SER A 322 -10.31 14.92 -41.42
N GLU A 323 -9.95 14.17 -42.46
CA GLU A 323 -10.68 14.22 -43.76
C GLU A 323 -11.18 12.87 -44.34
N SER A 324 -10.98 11.71 -43.69
CA SER A 324 -11.52 10.45 -44.22
C SER A 324 -12.95 10.18 -43.72
N GLY A 325 -13.90 10.07 -44.65
CA GLY A 325 -15.34 9.89 -44.37
C GLY A 325 -15.76 8.54 -43.79
N ASN A 326 -14.84 7.71 -43.30
CA ASN A 326 -15.15 6.41 -42.69
C ASN A 326 -14.18 6.10 -41.53
N ASP A 327 -14.26 6.89 -40.46
CA ASP A 327 -13.50 6.65 -39.24
C ASP A 327 -14.09 5.49 -38.42
N HIS A 328 -13.49 4.31 -38.52
CA HIS A 328 -13.90 3.14 -37.76
C HIS A 328 -13.28 3.05 -36.35
N PHE A 329 -12.32 3.92 -36.00
CA PHE A 329 -11.61 3.84 -34.73
C PHE A 329 -12.53 3.96 -33.51
N PRO A 330 -13.46 4.94 -33.42
CA PRO A 330 -14.31 5.09 -32.23
C PRO A 330 -15.06 3.80 -31.89
N LEU A 331 -15.69 3.16 -32.88
CA LEU A 331 -16.40 1.90 -32.69
C LEU A 331 -15.44 0.75 -32.34
N GLN A 332 -14.32 0.62 -33.04
CA GLN A 332 -13.32 -0.42 -32.76
C GLN A 332 -12.74 -0.28 -31.34
N GLY A 333 -12.41 0.93 -30.91
CA GLY A 333 -11.90 1.24 -29.58
C GLY A 333 -12.93 1.00 -28.48
N VAL A 334 -14.20 1.38 -28.69
CA VAL A 334 -15.27 1.08 -27.74
C VAL A 334 -15.50 -0.43 -27.60
N VAL A 335 -15.62 -1.16 -28.72
CA VAL A 335 -15.84 -2.61 -28.70
C VAL A 335 -14.65 -3.34 -28.08
N LEU A 336 -13.43 -3.08 -28.55
CA LEU A 336 -12.24 -3.74 -28.03
C LEU A 336 -12.00 -3.37 -26.56
N GLY A 337 -12.17 -2.10 -26.20
CA GLY A 337 -12.05 -1.63 -24.82
C GLY A 337 -13.06 -2.32 -23.90
N SER A 338 -14.33 -2.41 -24.30
CA SER A 338 -15.38 -3.06 -23.51
C SER A 338 -15.11 -4.55 -23.29
N VAL A 339 -14.74 -5.27 -24.37
CA VAL A 339 -14.35 -6.67 -24.28
C VAL A 339 -13.12 -6.84 -23.38
N ALA A 340 -12.13 -5.96 -23.50
CA ALA A 340 -10.93 -5.99 -22.68
C ALA A 340 -11.20 -5.70 -21.20
N VAL A 341 -12.10 -4.77 -20.87
CA VAL A 341 -12.49 -4.53 -19.47
C VAL A 341 -13.15 -5.78 -18.87
N ILE A 342 -14.08 -6.40 -19.61
CA ILE A 342 -14.75 -7.63 -19.16
C ILE A 342 -13.72 -8.75 -18.95
N LEU A 343 -12.89 -9.01 -19.96
CA LEU A 343 -11.86 -10.06 -19.90
C LEU A 343 -10.84 -9.81 -18.79
N GLY A 344 -10.46 -8.56 -18.54
CA GLY A 344 -9.56 -8.19 -17.43
C GLY A 344 -10.19 -8.37 -16.04
N GLY A 345 -11.51 -8.26 -15.92
CA GLY A 345 -12.23 -8.50 -14.67
C GLY A 345 -12.53 -9.98 -14.40
N LEU A 346 -12.55 -10.84 -15.42
CA LEU A 346 -12.91 -12.26 -15.29
C LEU A 346 -12.13 -13.00 -14.18
N PRO A 347 -10.79 -12.89 -14.06
CA PRO A 347 -10.07 -13.62 -13.02
C PRO A 347 -10.59 -13.28 -11.61
N VAL A 348 -10.87 -12.00 -11.36
CA VAL A 348 -11.36 -11.51 -10.06
C VAL A 348 -12.79 -11.97 -9.82
N TRP A 349 -13.70 -11.70 -10.75
CA TRP A 349 -15.12 -12.04 -10.60
C TRP A 349 -15.33 -13.54 -10.46
N SER A 350 -14.52 -14.37 -11.12
CA SER A 350 -14.59 -15.84 -10.98
C SER A 350 -14.42 -16.31 -9.54
N THR A 351 -13.71 -15.55 -8.70
CA THR A 351 -13.45 -15.85 -7.29
C THR A 351 -14.47 -15.25 -6.33
N ASN A 352 -15.56 -14.66 -6.84
CA ASN A 352 -16.55 -13.90 -6.07
C ASN A 352 -15.96 -12.70 -5.32
N ARG A 353 -14.93 -12.07 -5.89
CA ARG A 353 -14.32 -10.84 -5.36
C ARG A 353 -14.73 -9.63 -6.17
N GLN A 354 -14.61 -8.46 -5.55
CA GLN A 354 -15.00 -7.16 -6.11
C GLN A 354 -13.94 -6.11 -5.81
N ILE A 355 -13.91 -5.03 -6.61
CA ILE A 355 -12.99 -3.89 -6.48
C ILE A 355 -13.39 -2.96 -5.32
N ILE A 356 -14.63 -3.05 -4.86
CA ILE A 356 -15.21 -2.15 -3.84
C ILE A 356 -15.27 -2.76 -2.43
N THR A 357 -14.99 -4.06 -2.28
CA THR A 357 -15.21 -4.79 -1.03
C THR A 357 -13.90 -5.01 -0.28
N GLY A 358 -13.66 -4.19 0.74
CA GLY A 358 -12.50 -4.26 1.62
C GLY A 358 -11.41 -3.24 1.28
N MET A 359 -10.62 -2.85 2.27
CA MET A 359 -9.64 -1.74 2.20
C MET A 359 -8.65 -1.85 1.03
N TRP A 360 -8.19 -3.07 0.71
CA TRP A 360 -7.12 -3.34 -0.26
C TRP A 360 -7.62 -3.93 -1.57
N SER A 361 -8.93 -3.86 -1.83
CA SER A 361 -9.59 -4.51 -2.97
C SER A 361 -9.43 -3.77 -4.29
N ASP A 362 -9.05 -2.49 -4.25
CA ASP A 362 -8.84 -1.67 -5.45
C ASP A 362 -7.74 -2.21 -6.38
N ARG A 363 -6.86 -3.08 -5.86
CA ARG A 363 -5.88 -3.85 -6.64
C ARG A 363 -6.48 -4.69 -7.76
N PHE A 364 -7.73 -5.13 -7.57
CA PHE A 364 -8.45 -5.90 -8.58
C PHE A 364 -8.78 -5.07 -9.83
N SER A 365 -8.68 -3.74 -9.75
CA SER A 365 -8.82 -2.86 -10.92
C SER A 365 -7.66 -2.95 -11.91
N LEU A 366 -6.50 -3.54 -11.53
CA LEU A 366 -5.34 -3.69 -12.40
C LEU A 366 -5.67 -4.44 -13.71
N GLY A 367 -6.46 -5.52 -13.63
CA GLY A 367 -6.88 -6.26 -14.83
C GLY A 367 -7.76 -5.42 -15.77
N LEU A 368 -8.66 -4.61 -15.21
CA LEU A 368 -9.61 -3.78 -15.97
C LEU A 368 -8.96 -2.54 -16.59
N MET A 369 -7.82 -2.09 -16.04
CA MET A 369 -7.13 -0.86 -16.43
C MET A 369 -6.77 -0.81 -17.92
N PHE A 370 -6.26 -1.90 -18.50
CA PHE A 370 -5.89 -2.01 -19.91
C PHE A 370 -7.08 -1.68 -20.83
N GLY A 371 -8.22 -2.34 -20.60
CA GLY A 371 -9.43 -2.11 -21.39
C GLY A 371 -10.03 -0.74 -21.17
N THR A 372 -9.98 -0.23 -19.93
CA THR A 372 -10.57 1.05 -19.55
C THR A 372 -9.90 2.21 -20.28
N ALA A 373 -8.57 2.19 -20.41
CA ALA A 373 -7.82 3.19 -21.16
C ALA A 373 -8.20 3.22 -22.65
N ILE A 374 -8.36 2.06 -23.29
CA ILE A 374 -8.81 1.95 -24.69
C ILE A 374 -10.25 2.45 -24.82
N LEU A 375 -11.12 2.07 -23.90
CA LEU A 375 -12.54 2.44 -23.90
C LEU A 375 -12.72 3.96 -23.80
N PHE A 376 -12.00 4.64 -22.91
CA PHE A 376 -12.06 6.10 -22.82
C PHE A 376 -11.60 6.78 -24.11
N ALA A 377 -10.53 6.27 -24.73
CA ALA A 377 -10.05 6.81 -26.00
C ALA A 377 -11.08 6.63 -27.13
N GLY A 378 -11.74 5.47 -27.20
CA GLY A 378 -12.81 5.20 -28.16
C GLY A 378 -14.06 6.06 -27.93
N LEU A 379 -14.52 6.17 -26.68
CA LEU A 379 -15.67 7.00 -26.28
C LEU A 379 -15.41 8.48 -26.57
N ALA A 380 -14.21 8.99 -26.29
CA ALA A 380 -13.85 10.36 -26.64
C ALA A 380 -13.90 10.58 -28.17
N GLY A 381 -13.53 9.56 -28.95
CA GLY A 381 -13.70 9.56 -30.41
C GLY A 381 -15.15 9.72 -30.86
N TRP A 382 -16.08 9.10 -30.12
CA TRP A 382 -17.52 9.15 -30.40
C TRP A 382 -18.13 10.50 -30.02
N PHE A 383 -17.85 11.01 -28.81
CA PHE A 383 -18.40 12.28 -28.33
C PHE A 383 -17.79 13.51 -29.01
N ALA A 384 -16.52 13.41 -29.44
CA ALA A 384 -15.80 14.52 -30.04
C ALA A 384 -15.09 14.08 -31.33
N GLN A 385 -15.71 14.35 -32.48
CA GLN A 385 -15.16 14.01 -33.79
C GLN A 385 -13.90 14.82 -34.14
N LYS A 386 -13.82 16.07 -33.68
CA LYS A 386 -12.65 16.94 -33.90
C LYS A 386 -11.54 16.62 -32.88
N GLN A 387 -10.29 16.71 -33.31
CA GLN A 387 -9.14 16.44 -32.43
C GLN A 387 -9.06 17.37 -31.20
N THR A 388 -9.42 18.66 -31.32
CA THR A 388 -9.32 19.60 -30.18
C THR A 388 -10.28 19.23 -29.05
N PRO A 389 -11.60 19.14 -29.29
CA PRO A 389 -12.53 18.82 -28.21
C PRO A 389 -12.28 17.41 -27.65
N ARG A 390 -11.81 16.47 -28.49
CA ARG A 390 -11.41 15.12 -28.07
C ARG A 390 -10.23 15.14 -27.10
N GLY A 391 -9.16 15.84 -27.46
CA GLY A 391 -8.00 16.02 -26.59
C GLY A 391 -8.36 16.73 -25.29
N VAL A 392 -9.21 17.77 -25.35
CA VAL A 392 -9.70 18.46 -24.15
C VAL A 392 -10.50 17.53 -23.24
N LEU A 393 -11.42 16.73 -23.79
CA LEU A 393 -12.19 15.76 -23.01
C LEU A 393 -11.27 14.75 -22.29
N LEU A 394 -10.32 14.15 -23.00
CA LEU A 394 -9.36 13.22 -22.40
C LEU A 394 -8.43 13.91 -21.38
N SER A 395 -8.11 15.18 -21.59
CA SER A 395 -7.27 15.95 -20.67
C SER A 395 -7.95 16.23 -19.32
N ILE A 396 -9.28 16.29 -19.28
CA ILE A 396 -10.04 16.41 -18.02
C ILE A 396 -9.81 15.16 -17.16
N PHE A 397 -9.98 13.97 -17.75
CA PHE A 397 -9.71 12.70 -17.04
C PHE A 397 -8.25 12.60 -16.62
N LEU A 398 -7.31 13.01 -17.47
CA LEU A 398 -5.89 13.04 -17.13
C LEU A 398 -5.61 13.97 -15.93
N ALA A 399 -6.17 15.18 -15.91
CA ALA A 399 -6.02 16.11 -14.80
C ALA A 399 -6.61 15.54 -13.49
N LEU A 400 -7.80 14.94 -13.55
CA LEU A 400 -8.46 14.34 -12.38
C LEU A 400 -7.70 13.13 -11.83
N GLY A 401 -7.24 12.24 -12.70
CA GLY A 401 -6.45 11.06 -12.33
C GLY A 401 -5.09 11.46 -11.75
N LEU A 402 -4.41 12.42 -12.37
CA LEU A 402 -3.13 12.92 -11.89
C LEU A 402 -3.27 13.62 -10.53
N ALA A 403 -4.27 14.49 -10.35
CA ALA A 403 -4.53 15.14 -9.07
C ALA A 403 -4.81 14.11 -7.97
N PHE A 404 -5.65 13.11 -8.27
CA PHE A 404 -5.93 12.00 -7.34
C PHE A 404 -4.66 11.25 -6.94
N GLN A 405 -3.81 10.89 -7.90
CA GLN A 405 -2.59 10.12 -7.61
C GLN A 405 -1.55 10.92 -6.81
N VAL A 406 -1.46 12.24 -7.03
CA VAL A 406 -0.61 13.13 -6.21
C VAL A 406 -1.11 13.18 -4.76
N GLN A 407 -2.42 13.34 -4.54
CA GLN A 407 -3.04 13.34 -3.22
C GLN A 407 -2.88 11.98 -2.52
N ASN A 408 -3.09 10.89 -3.26
CA ASN A 408 -2.91 9.53 -2.75
C ASN A 408 -1.46 9.29 -2.31
N THR A 409 -0.47 9.68 -3.11
CA THR A 409 0.95 9.62 -2.72
C THR A 409 1.22 10.45 -1.45
N ALA A 410 0.56 11.61 -1.27
CA ALA A 410 0.68 12.40 -0.05
C ALA A 410 0.13 11.67 1.19
N LYS A 411 -0.97 10.93 1.03
CA LYS A 411 -1.56 10.10 2.09
C LYS A 411 -0.61 9.00 2.55
N TYR A 412 0.03 8.30 1.61
CA TYR A 412 1.07 7.30 1.93
C TYR A 412 2.28 7.94 2.62
N ARG A 413 2.75 9.09 2.15
CA ARG A 413 3.83 9.85 2.79
C ARG A 413 3.49 10.25 4.24
N LEU A 414 2.27 10.69 4.52
CA LEU A 414 1.80 11.00 5.88
C LEU A 414 1.76 9.73 6.75
N ASN A 415 1.28 8.63 6.19
CA ASN A 415 1.28 7.35 6.90
C ASN A 415 2.68 6.86 7.24
N TRP A 416 3.66 7.04 6.34
CA TRP A 416 5.04 6.69 6.62
C TRP A 416 5.68 7.54 7.72
N ASP A 417 5.33 8.83 7.80
CA ASP A 417 5.75 9.66 8.94
C ASP A 417 5.17 9.12 10.25
N ALA A 418 3.90 8.70 10.28
CA ALA A 418 3.29 8.07 11.45
C ALA A 418 3.90 6.70 11.79
N GLN A 419 4.33 5.93 10.79
CA GLN A 419 5.07 4.67 11.02
C GLN A 419 6.43 4.93 11.65
N LYS A 420 7.21 5.87 11.11
CA LYS A 420 8.51 6.24 11.70
C LYS A 420 8.35 6.74 13.12
N ASP A 421 7.35 7.59 13.39
CA ASP A 421 7.07 8.07 14.74
C ASP A 421 6.79 6.91 15.70
N TYR A 422 5.87 6.02 15.33
CA TYR A 422 5.56 4.82 16.12
C TYR A 422 6.79 3.96 16.40
N TYR A 423 7.54 3.56 15.37
CA TYR A 423 8.66 2.64 15.53
C TYR A 423 9.87 3.27 16.23
N ASN A 424 10.12 4.58 16.06
CA ASN A 424 11.16 5.26 16.83
C ASN A 424 10.78 5.29 18.32
N GLN A 425 9.56 5.70 18.64
CA GLN A 425 9.10 5.72 20.02
C GLN A 425 9.08 4.32 20.65
N LEU A 426 8.67 3.31 19.89
CA LEU A 426 8.71 1.92 20.32
C LEU A 426 10.14 1.49 20.64
N ALA A 427 11.11 1.72 19.76
CA ALA A 427 12.52 1.37 19.97
C ALA A 427 13.16 2.15 21.12
N TRP A 428 12.75 3.41 21.35
CA TRP A 428 13.22 4.19 22.50
C TRP A 428 12.71 3.62 23.82
N ARG A 429 11.43 3.23 23.87
CA ARG A 429 10.74 2.74 25.08
C ARG A 429 11.03 1.28 25.38
N ILE A 430 11.23 0.49 24.34
CA ILE A 430 11.43 -0.96 24.37
C ILE A 430 12.76 -1.24 23.67
N PRO A 431 13.90 -1.01 24.33
CA PRO A 431 15.19 -1.15 23.68
C PRO A 431 15.50 -2.61 23.33
N ASN A 432 14.91 -3.59 24.02
CA ASN A 432 14.96 -5.01 23.71
C ASN A 432 13.79 -5.78 24.39
N LEU A 433 13.48 -6.99 23.92
CA LEU A 433 12.36 -7.82 24.36
C LEU A 433 12.78 -9.29 24.60
N LYS A 434 12.12 -9.95 25.56
CA LYS A 434 12.22 -11.41 25.70
C LYS A 434 11.55 -12.12 24.51
N ALA A 435 12.22 -13.10 23.91
CA ALA A 435 11.63 -13.88 22.82
C ALA A 435 10.30 -14.53 23.24
N GLY A 436 9.32 -14.55 22.34
CA GLY A 436 7.95 -14.96 22.62
C GLY A 436 7.03 -13.82 23.05
N THR A 437 7.53 -12.58 23.21
CA THR A 437 6.70 -11.43 23.58
C THR A 437 5.72 -11.05 22.47
N ALA A 438 4.46 -10.79 22.84
CA ALA A 438 3.44 -10.22 21.96
C ALA A 438 3.24 -8.74 22.29
N ILE A 439 3.41 -7.84 21.32
CA ILE A 439 2.98 -6.44 21.48
C ILE A 439 1.47 -6.38 21.26
N LEU A 440 0.74 -5.91 22.26
CA LEU A 440 -0.72 -5.81 22.22
C LEU A 440 -1.11 -4.34 22.03
N GLY A 441 -1.92 -4.05 21.04
CA GLY A 441 -2.47 -2.71 20.83
C GLY A 441 -3.98 -2.75 20.73
N ASN A 442 -4.65 -1.62 20.94
CA ASN A 442 -6.08 -1.56 20.71
C ASN A 442 -6.44 -1.82 19.23
N LYS A 443 -5.68 -1.18 18.33
CA LYS A 443 -5.80 -1.29 16.87
C LYS A 443 -4.41 -1.26 16.25
N VAL A 444 -4.32 -1.57 14.96
CA VAL A 444 -3.09 -1.37 14.18
C VAL A 444 -2.64 0.09 14.31
N PRO A 445 -1.35 0.36 14.62
CA PRO A 445 -0.88 1.70 15.00
C PRO A 445 -0.98 2.73 13.85
N VAL A 446 -1.08 2.27 12.60
CA VAL A 446 -1.14 3.12 11.41
C VAL A 446 -2.16 2.60 10.39
N GLY A 447 -2.79 3.50 9.64
CA GLY A 447 -3.94 3.16 8.79
C GLY A 447 -3.69 2.57 7.40
N LEU A 448 -2.45 2.51 6.90
CA LEU A 448 -2.09 1.87 5.61
C LEU A 448 -1.20 0.62 5.82
N SER A 449 -1.45 -0.07 6.92
CA SER A 449 -0.81 -1.34 7.28
C SER A 449 -1.87 -2.32 7.78
N ALA A 450 -1.55 -3.60 7.76
CA ALA A 450 -2.33 -4.62 8.44
C ALA A 450 -1.65 -5.02 9.76
N GLU A 451 -2.35 -5.80 10.58
CA GLU A 451 -1.79 -6.38 11.81
C GLU A 451 -0.49 -7.13 11.53
N TYR A 452 -0.50 -8.04 10.53
CA TYR A 452 0.69 -8.80 10.16
C TYR A 452 1.83 -7.92 9.63
N SER A 453 1.52 -6.77 9.00
CA SER A 453 2.55 -5.82 8.58
C SER A 453 3.34 -5.31 9.78
N THR A 454 2.64 -5.01 10.89
CA THR A 454 3.26 -4.58 12.14
C THR A 454 4.08 -5.72 12.76
N GLY A 455 3.54 -6.94 12.76
CA GLY A 455 4.27 -8.13 13.22
C GLY A 455 5.57 -8.37 12.45
N PHE A 456 5.55 -8.31 11.11
CA PHE A 456 6.77 -8.43 10.30
C PHE A 456 7.75 -7.28 10.54
N ALA A 457 7.26 -6.05 10.69
CA ALA A 457 8.11 -4.90 11.01
C ALA A 457 8.84 -5.09 12.36
N LEU A 458 8.16 -5.63 13.39
CA LEU A 458 8.79 -5.94 14.68
C LEU A 458 9.95 -6.92 14.53
N ASN A 459 9.83 -7.93 13.67
CA ASN A 459 10.91 -8.92 13.44
C ASN A 459 12.05 -8.38 12.57
N VAL A 460 11.84 -7.26 11.87
CA VAL A 460 12.90 -6.50 11.19
C VAL A 460 13.62 -5.58 12.19
N ILE A 461 12.89 -5.02 13.16
CA ILE A 461 13.41 -4.11 14.18
C ILE A 461 14.17 -4.86 15.28
N TYR A 462 13.64 -6.00 15.72
CA TYR A 462 14.21 -6.88 16.74
C TYR A 462 14.61 -8.22 16.11
N PRO A 463 15.67 -8.27 15.28
CA PRO A 463 16.10 -9.51 14.65
C PRO A 463 16.60 -10.50 15.72
N GLN A 464 16.26 -11.77 15.56
CA GLN A 464 16.76 -12.88 16.39
C GLN A 464 17.18 -14.05 15.49
N ASP A 465 17.91 -15.01 16.07
CA ASP A 465 18.40 -16.18 15.35
C ASP A 465 17.26 -17.06 14.79
N ARG A 466 17.52 -17.64 13.60
CA ARG A 466 16.55 -18.28 12.70
C ARG A 466 15.84 -19.52 13.25
N GLU A 467 16.34 -20.13 14.32
CA GLU A 467 15.94 -21.49 14.73
C GLU A 467 14.56 -21.57 15.42
N ALA A 468 13.98 -20.45 15.88
CA ALA A 468 12.82 -20.45 16.78
C ALA A 468 11.47 -19.94 16.19
N GLY A 469 11.33 -19.84 14.86
CA GLY A 469 10.16 -19.17 14.27
C GLY A 469 10.20 -17.66 14.46
N LEU A 470 9.05 -16.96 14.40
CA LEU A 470 9.03 -15.53 14.70
C LEU A 470 9.10 -15.29 16.21
N PRO A 471 10.09 -14.53 16.74
CA PRO A 471 10.19 -14.24 18.18
C PRO A 471 9.17 -13.23 18.70
N PHE A 472 8.69 -12.32 17.85
CA PHE A 472 7.82 -11.22 18.25
C PHE A 472 6.63 -11.10 17.32
N TRP A 473 5.49 -10.65 17.84
CA TRP A 473 4.33 -10.37 17.01
C TRP A 473 3.50 -9.22 17.55
N PHE A 474 2.56 -8.74 16.71
CA PHE A 474 1.62 -7.70 17.08
C PHE A 474 0.19 -8.24 17.00
N PHE A 475 -0.61 -8.00 18.02
CA PHE A 475 -2.02 -8.34 18.06
C PHE A 475 -2.86 -7.10 18.39
N SER A 476 -3.95 -6.93 17.66
CA SER A 476 -4.94 -5.88 17.91
C SER A 476 -6.14 -6.40 18.68
N ALA A 477 -6.55 -5.67 19.71
CA ALA A 477 -7.77 -5.93 20.47
C ALA A 477 -9.04 -5.77 19.62
N ILE A 478 -9.00 -4.88 18.63
CA ILE A 478 -10.10 -4.60 17.71
C ILE A 478 -9.58 -4.68 16.27
N SER A 479 -10.29 -5.44 15.44
CA SER A 479 -10.07 -5.50 14.00
C SER A 479 -11.40 -5.62 13.25
N ASP A 480 -11.43 -5.26 11.97
CA ASP A 480 -12.60 -5.45 11.09
C ASP A 480 -13.04 -6.92 10.96
N ARG A 481 -12.20 -7.86 11.41
CA ARG A 481 -12.45 -9.32 11.37
C ARG A 481 -12.73 -9.93 12.74
N GLY A 482 -12.96 -9.09 13.76
CA GLY A 482 -12.93 -9.49 15.17
C GLY A 482 -11.51 -9.36 15.71
N GLY A 483 -11.36 -8.82 16.92
CA GLY A 483 -10.07 -8.68 17.58
C GLY A 483 -9.30 -9.98 17.65
N SER A 484 -7.97 -9.89 17.61
CA SER A 484 -7.09 -11.06 17.69
C SER A 484 -6.75 -11.46 19.12
N ILE A 485 -7.24 -10.70 20.11
CA ILE A 485 -7.04 -10.94 21.55
C ILE A 485 -8.38 -11.44 22.13
N PRO A 486 -8.51 -12.75 22.41
CA PRO A 486 -9.70 -13.31 23.03
C PRO A 486 -9.78 -12.94 24.52
N ASP A 487 -10.97 -12.57 25.00
CA ASP A 487 -11.39 -12.44 26.41
C ASP A 487 -10.53 -11.61 27.38
N TYR A 488 -9.36 -11.10 26.95
CA TYR A 488 -8.42 -10.31 27.74
C TYR A 488 -8.00 -10.96 29.07
N VAL A 489 -7.89 -12.29 29.10
CA VAL A 489 -7.41 -13.02 30.28
C VAL A 489 -6.09 -13.73 30.03
N GLU A 490 -5.40 -14.03 31.12
CA GLU A 490 -4.11 -14.72 31.14
C GLU A 490 -4.14 -16.13 30.53
N GLY A 491 -3.00 -16.55 29.98
CA GLY A 491 -2.76 -17.92 29.53
C GLY A 491 -3.44 -18.34 28.23
N ILE A 492 -4.12 -17.42 27.52
CA ILE A 492 -4.79 -17.78 26.26
C ILE A 492 -3.78 -17.79 25.11
N PRO A 493 -3.81 -18.80 24.21
CA PRO A 493 -2.91 -18.86 23.07
C PRO A 493 -3.04 -17.66 22.13
N LEU A 494 -1.91 -17.05 21.79
CA LEU A 494 -1.76 -16.03 20.76
C LEU A 494 -0.98 -16.63 19.59
N LYS A 495 -1.65 -16.83 18.46
CA LYS A 495 -1.07 -17.52 17.31
C LYS A 495 -1.22 -16.72 16.03
N PHE A 496 -0.18 -16.75 15.21
CA PHE A 496 -0.22 -16.27 13.84
C PHE A 496 0.44 -17.28 12.91
N SER A 497 -0.13 -17.45 11.72
CA SER A 497 0.51 -18.19 10.65
C SER A 497 0.24 -17.54 9.30
N LEU A 498 1.28 -17.49 8.47
CA LEU A 498 1.20 -17.12 7.07
C LEU A 498 2.21 -17.96 6.29
N ARG A 499 1.69 -18.91 5.51
CA ARG A 499 2.50 -19.83 4.69
C ARG A 499 3.48 -20.60 5.58
N THR A 500 4.79 -20.47 5.35
CA THR A 500 5.85 -21.14 6.12
C THR A 500 6.25 -20.43 7.41
N ILE A 501 5.60 -19.32 7.74
CA ILE A 501 5.97 -18.46 8.87
C ILE A 501 4.90 -18.56 9.95
N SER A 502 5.32 -18.79 11.19
CA SER A 502 4.43 -18.88 12.33
C SER A 502 4.99 -18.20 13.57
N TYR A 503 4.07 -17.77 14.43
CA TYR A 503 4.30 -17.27 15.77
C TYR A 503 3.36 -18.01 16.73
N ASP A 504 3.88 -18.40 17.90
CA ASP A 504 3.11 -19.07 18.96
C ASP A 504 3.54 -18.52 20.33
N SER A 505 2.57 -18.04 21.10
CA SER A 505 2.75 -17.52 22.46
C SER A 505 1.42 -17.52 23.22
N SER A 506 1.33 -16.76 24.31
CA SER A 506 0.10 -16.54 25.06
C SER A 506 -0.04 -15.09 25.52
N THR A 507 -1.23 -14.72 25.97
CA THR A 507 -1.52 -13.43 26.61
C THR A 507 -0.62 -13.15 27.82
N SER A 508 -0.06 -14.18 28.47
CA SER A 508 0.90 -14.05 29.57
C SER A 508 2.27 -13.53 29.17
N ASN A 509 2.55 -13.42 27.87
CA ASN A 509 3.74 -12.76 27.35
C ASN A 509 3.39 -11.44 26.65
N GLY A 510 2.21 -10.88 26.91
CA GLY A 510 1.73 -9.65 26.32
C GLY A 510 2.44 -8.41 26.87
N VAL A 511 2.74 -7.42 26.03
CA VAL A 511 3.11 -6.07 26.42
C VAL A 511 2.16 -5.12 25.73
N ALA A 512 1.25 -4.52 26.49
CA ALA A 512 0.26 -3.61 25.93
C ALA A 512 0.85 -2.22 25.68
N VAL A 513 0.55 -1.65 24.51
CA VAL A 513 0.97 -0.32 24.12
C VAL A 513 -0.22 0.55 23.71
N TYR A 514 -0.16 1.81 24.14
CA TYR A 514 -1.09 2.86 23.75
C TYR A 514 -0.37 3.87 22.85
N TYR A 515 -0.98 4.19 21.72
CA TYR A 515 -0.40 5.12 20.76
C TYR A 515 -1.48 5.87 19.98
N LYS A 516 -1.36 7.20 19.96
CA LYS A 516 -2.19 8.11 19.15
C LYS A 516 -1.30 9.15 18.49
N TYR A 517 -1.05 8.96 17.19
CA TYR A 517 -0.15 9.81 16.40
C TYR A 517 -0.48 11.30 16.54
N GLY A 518 0.50 12.10 16.97
CA GLY A 518 0.40 13.55 17.09
C GLY A 518 -0.34 14.07 18.33
N GLU A 519 -1.05 13.21 19.08
CA GLU A 519 -1.82 13.56 20.29
C GLU A 519 -1.04 13.30 21.58
N SER A 520 -0.34 12.17 21.67
CA SER A 520 0.45 11.77 22.84
C SER A 520 1.62 10.88 22.42
N CYS A 521 2.66 10.83 23.24
CA CYS A 521 3.74 9.87 23.08
C CYS A 521 3.22 8.43 23.32
N LEU A 522 3.86 7.45 22.68
CA LEU A 522 3.62 6.03 22.90
C LEU A 522 3.77 5.71 24.40
N ARG A 523 2.92 4.84 24.94
CA ARG A 523 3.01 4.40 26.33
C ARG A 523 2.93 2.89 26.42
N VAL A 524 3.77 2.29 27.25
CA VAL A 524 3.56 0.90 27.69
C VAL A 524 2.54 0.95 28.80
N LEU A 525 1.40 0.28 28.60
CA LEU A 525 0.32 0.25 29.55
C LEU A 525 0.62 -0.72 30.69
N THR A 526 0.24 -0.34 31.90
CA THR A 526 0.42 -1.13 33.12
C THR A 526 -0.87 -1.16 33.94
N PRO A 527 -1.04 -2.08 34.90
CA PRO A 527 -2.19 -2.07 35.80
C PRO A 527 -2.39 -0.74 36.55
N ASP A 528 -1.31 0.03 36.77
CA ASP A 528 -1.34 1.35 37.40
C ASP A 528 -2.02 2.42 36.52
N ASP A 529 -2.17 2.17 35.22
CA ASP A 529 -2.82 3.08 34.27
C ASP A 529 -4.34 2.96 34.26
N LYS A 530 -4.96 2.31 35.24
CA LYS A 530 -6.42 2.09 35.33
C LYS A 530 -7.25 3.38 35.25
N ARG A 531 -6.71 4.51 35.72
CA ARG A 531 -7.37 5.82 35.65
C ARG A 531 -6.82 6.73 34.55
N PHE A 532 -6.05 6.18 33.61
CA PHE A 532 -5.56 6.95 32.47
C PHE A 532 -6.77 7.53 31.70
N PRO A 533 -6.72 8.82 31.30
CA PRO A 533 -7.88 9.48 30.73
C PRO A 533 -8.28 8.90 29.37
N ASN A 534 -9.59 8.69 29.19
CA ASN A 534 -10.22 8.33 27.91
C ASN A 534 -9.68 7.02 27.29
N LEU A 535 -9.35 6.03 28.11
CA LEU A 535 -9.16 4.65 27.62
C LEU A 535 -10.50 4.12 27.08
N SER A 536 -10.47 3.47 25.92
CA SER A 536 -11.62 2.65 25.49
C SER A 536 -11.74 1.38 26.35
N ASP A 537 -12.88 0.70 26.30
CA ASP A 537 -13.10 -0.57 27.01
C ASP A 537 -11.98 -1.57 26.72
N SER A 538 -11.68 -1.82 25.44
CA SER A 538 -10.58 -2.70 25.02
C SER A 538 -9.20 -2.23 25.51
N GLU A 539 -8.96 -0.94 25.66
CA GLU A 539 -7.68 -0.43 26.18
C GLU A 539 -7.56 -0.65 27.69
N SER A 540 -8.69 -0.55 28.40
CA SER A 540 -8.76 -0.83 29.84
C SER A 540 -8.57 -2.32 30.14
N GLU A 541 -9.12 -3.19 29.30
CA GLU A 541 -8.96 -4.64 29.45
C GLU A 541 -7.52 -5.10 29.20
N LEU A 542 -6.81 -4.47 28.24
CA LEU A 542 -5.40 -4.74 27.96
C LEU A 542 -4.46 -4.52 29.16
N LEU A 543 -4.84 -3.67 30.13
CA LEU A 543 -4.04 -3.42 31.33
C LEU A 543 -3.81 -4.70 32.15
N SER A 544 -4.80 -5.60 32.15
CA SER A 544 -4.79 -6.81 32.98
C SER A 544 -3.86 -7.91 32.45
N ILE A 545 -3.52 -7.86 31.16
CA ILE A 545 -2.67 -8.82 30.45
C ILE A 545 -1.39 -8.17 29.90
N SER A 546 -0.98 -7.04 30.48
CA SER A 546 0.24 -6.34 30.12
C SER A 546 1.36 -6.66 31.12
N HIS A 547 2.46 -7.21 30.61
CA HIS A 547 3.62 -7.69 31.35
C HIS A 547 4.88 -6.90 30.96
N PRO A 548 5.02 -5.64 31.43
CA PRO A 548 6.16 -4.77 31.07
C PRO A 548 7.52 -5.36 31.46
N GLU A 549 7.59 -6.34 32.36
CA GLU A 549 8.80 -7.10 32.70
C GLU A 549 9.39 -7.92 31.54
N ASN A 550 8.67 -8.04 30.42
CA ASN A 550 9.18 -8.60 29.18
C ASN A 550 10.09 -7.63 28.40
N ILE A 551 10.09 -6.35 28.79
CA ILE A 551 10.99 -5.33 28.27
C ILE A 551 12.33 -5.44 28.98
N LEU A 552 13.40 -5.62 28.20
CA LEU A 552 14.76 -5.72 28.69
C LEU A 552 15.42 -4.34 28.57
N ALA A 553 15.50 -3.62 29.69
CA ALA A 553 16.10 -2.28 29.75
C ALA A 553 17.63 -2.30 29.53
N ASP A 554 18.28 -3.35 30.06
CA ASP A 554 19.71 -3.59 29.93
C ASP A 554 20.00 -4.51 28.74
N GLY A 555 20.75 -4.02 27.76
CA GLY A 555 21.15 -4.78 26.58
C GLY A 555 21.77 -3.91 25.49
N ASP A 556 22.27 -4.54 24.43
CA ASP A 556 22.68 -3.83 23.23
C ASP A 556 21.47 -3.05 22.69
N LYS A 557 21.58 -1.72 22.66
CA LYS A 557 20.51 -0.85 22.18
C LYS A 557 20.17 -1.21 20.74
N TRP A 558 18.95 -1.69 20.48
CA TRP A 558 18.51 -1.92 19.12
C TRP A 558 18.24 -0.57 18.43
N ILE A 559 19.03 -0.31 17.39
CA ILE A 559 18.89 0.85 16.52
C ILE A 559 18.03 0.43 15.34
N LEU A 560 17.00 1.23 15.02
CA LEU A 560 16.17 0.99 13.85
C LEU A 560 17.04 0.83 12.59
N PRO A 561 16.77 -0.18 11.72
CA PRO A 561 17.56 -0.37 10.51
C PRO A 561 17.59 0.89 9.63
N ILE A 562 18.77 1.50 9.51
CA ILE A 562 18.96 2.76 8.77
C ILE A 562 18.57 2.64 7.30
N ASP A 563 18.74 1.44 6.71
CA ASP A 563 18.37 1.17 5.33
C ASP A 563 16.85 1.20 5.09
N VAL A 564 16.06 0.97 6.15
CA VAL A 564 14.59 0.95 6.10
C VAL A 564 14.02 2.30 6.52
N PHE A 565 14.38 2.78 7.71
CA PHE A 565 13.77 3.95 8.34
C PHE A 565 14.51 5.26 8.04
N GLY A 566 15.74 5.17 7.53
CA GLY A 566 16.63 6.32 7.42
C GLY A 566 17.21 6.71 8.78
N LYS A 567 17.59 7.98 8.90
CA LYS A 567 18.09 8.52 10.17
C LYS A 567 17.00 8.47 11.24
N GLU A 568 17.42 8.19 12.46
CA GLU A 568 16.60 8.32 13.67
C GLU A 568 15.93 9.70 13.72
N LEU A 569 14.71 9.76 14.29
CA LEU A 569 14.02 11.02 14.49
C LEU A 569 14.77 11.91 15.49
N PRO A 570 14.66 13.25 15.37
CA PRO A 570 15.22 14.15 16.37
C PRO A 570 14.71 13.82 17.77
N HIS A 571 15.60 13.93 18.76
CA HIS A 571 15.30 13.69 20.18
C HIS A 571 14.48 14.84 20.76
N GLY A 572 13.19 14.86 20.45
CA GLY A 572 12.21 15.76 21.03
C GLY A 572 11.62 15.22 22.34
N TRP A 573 10.55 15.84 22.83
CA TRP A 573 9.92 15.46 24.09
C TRP A 573 9.62 13.96 24.22
N CYS A 574 9.03 13.33 23.18
CA CYS A 574 8.71 11.91 23.26
C CYS A 574 9.94 11.01 23.44
N TYR A 575 11.11 11.39 22.91
CA TYR A 575 12.34 10.63 23.15
C TYR A 575 12.68 10.60 24.65
N PHE A 576 12.71 11.76 25.29
CA PHE A 576 13.02 11.89 26.71
C PHE A 576 11.93 11.28 27.59
N PHE A 577 10.66 11.41 27.21
CA PHE A 577 9.57 10.71 27.87
C PHE A 577 9.76 9.18 27.81
N GLN A 578 10.10 8.60 26.65
CA GLN A 578 10.33 7.17 26.54
C GLN A 578 11.52 6.69 27.39
N LYS A 579 12.60 7.48 27.44
CA LYS A 579 13.78 7.17 28.28
C LYS A 579 13.49 7.34 29.76
N GLY A 580 12.79 8.40 30.15
CA GLY A 580 12.36 8.64 31.52
C GLY A 580 11.41 7.56 32.02
N ASP A 581 10.41 7.16 31.24
CA ASP A 581 9.47 6.10 31.65
C ASP A 581 10.14 4.71 31.70
N LEU A 582 11.13 4.46 30.85
CA LEU A 582 11.94 3.24 30.93
C LEU A 582 12.82 3.21 32.19
N SER A 583 13.50 4.32 32.52
CA SER A 583 14.30 4.43 33.76
C SER A 583 13.41 4.36 35.00
N ARG A 584 12.21 4.94 34.95
CA ARG A 584 11.18 4.77 35.98
C ARG A 584 10.83 3.31 36.19
N GLN A 585 10.60 2.55 35.12
CA GLN A 585 10.30 1.12 35.21
C GLN A 585 11.43 0.33 35.91
N ALA A 586 12.69 0.76 35.75
CA ALA A 586 13.84 0.18 36.46
C ALA A 586 14.01 0.70 37.91
N GLY A 587 13.20 1.66 38.35
CA GLY A 587 13.32 2.30 39.67
C GLY A 587 14.50 3.28 39.80
N ASP A 588 15.11 3.69 38.68
CA ASP A 588 16.24 4.62 38.66
C ASP A 588 15.76 6.08 38.66
N TRP A 589 15.30 6.53 39.82
CA TRP A 589 14.69 7.86 40.00
C TRP A 589 15.65 9.01 39.71
N ASN A 590 16.95 8.86 39.98
CA ASN A 590 17.93 9.91 39.72
C ASN A 590 18.07 10.16 38.22
N THR A 591 18.20 9.10 37.42
CA THR A 591 18.27 9.22 35.96
C THR A 591 17.01 9.87 35.39
N VAL A 592 15.82 9.58 35.94
CA VAL A 592 14.57 10.24 35.49
C VAL A 592 14.58 11.74 35.79
N VAL A 593 15.11 12.16 36.94
CA VAL A 593 15.29 13.59 37.27
C VAL A 593 16.31 14.24 36.34
N ASP A 594 17.45 13.60 36.08
CA ASP A 594 18.48 14.12 35.17
C ASP A 594 17.90 14.35 33.76
N ILE A 595 17.07 13.41 33.26
CA ILE A 595 16.35 13.53 31.99
C ILE A 595 15.38 14.72 32.00
N LEU A 596 14.66 14.95 33.10
CA LEU A 596 13.78 16.11 33.23
C LEU A 596 14.58 17.41 33.15
N GLU A 597 15.68 17.52 33.90
CA GLU A 597 16.53 18.71 33.90
C GLU A 597 17.13 18.98 32.51
N GLU A 598 17.52 17.92 31.78
CA GLU A 598 17.93 18.03 30.39
C GLU A 598 16.81 18.62 29.53
N THR A 599 15.58 18.10 29.63
CA THR A 599 14.44 18.61 28.83
C THR A 599 14.12 20.07 29.12
N GLU A 600 14.25 20.50 30.39
CA GLU A 600 14.07 21.90 30.80
C GLU A 600 15.17 22.81 30.23
N SER A 601 16.42 22.33 30.17
CA SER A 601 17.56 23.09 29.64
C SER A 601 17.44 23.41 28.14
N ILE A 602 16.67 22.60 27.40
CA ILE A 602 16.42 22.76 25.96
C ILE A 602 14.95 23.13 25.64
N ASP A 603 14.19 23.57 26.64
CA ASP A 603 12.81 24.08 26.52
C ASP A 603 11.84 23.09 25.81
N LEU A 604 11.96 21.80 26.15
CA LEU A 604 11.03 20.77 25.68
C LEU A 604 9.87 20.59 26.66
N SER A 605 8.66 20.40 26.12
CA SER A 605 7.45 20.16 26.90
C SER A 605 6.50 19.16 26.22
N PRO A 606 5.69 18.42 27.00
CA PRO A 606 4.68 17.51 26.49
C PRO A 606 3.54 18.24 25.80
N ARG A 607 2.82 17.51 24.95
CA ARG A 607 1.48 17.90 24.50
C ARG A 607 0.38 17.36 25.39
N ASN A 608 0.65 16.25 26.09
CA ASN A 608 -0.29 15.61 26.98
C ASN A 608 0.25 15.62 28.41
N GLY A 609 -0.51 16.19 29.35
CA GLY A 609 -0.07 16.36 30.73
C GLY A 609 0.24 15.05 31.46
N THR A 610 -0.36 13.92 31.05
CA THR A 610 -0.08 12.60 31.64
C THR A 610 1.37 12.16 31.43
N GLU A 611 2.09 12.74 30.46
CA GLU A 611 3.49 12.46 30.17
C GLU A 611 4.43 13.03 31.24
N TYR A 612 3.95 13.91 32.14
CA TYR A 612 4.72 14.35 33.30
C TYR A 612 4.77 13.32 34.44
N VAL A 613 3.90 12.31 34.45
CA VAL A 613 3.78 11.38 35.59
C VAL A 613 5.09 10.67 35.96
N PRO A 614 5.91 10.16 35.00
CA PRO A 614 7.19 9.57 35.36
C PRO A 614 8.12 10.53 36.12
N PHE A 615 8.12 11.78 35.71
CA PHE A 615 8.94 12.83 36.31
C PHE A 615 8.40 13.28 37.67
N ILE A 616 7.07 13.38 37.82
CA ILE A 616 6.42 13.67 39.11
C ILE A 616 6.80 12.60 40.14
N GLN A 617 6.75 11.32 39.76
CA GLN A 617 7.12 10.21 40.63
C GLN A 617 8.61 10.28 41.00
N ALA A 618 9.51 10.54 40.05
CA ALA A 618 10.94 10.66 40.31
C ALA A 618 11.30 11.82 41.23
N LEU A 619 10.69 12.99 41.04
CA LEU A 619 10.87 14.14 41.93
C LEU A 619 10.40 13.83 43.35
N ALA A 620 9.27 13.14 43.51
CA ALA A 620 8.79 12.69 44.81
C ALA A 620 9.77 11.70 45.49
N HIS A 621 10.27 10.71 44.74
CA HIS A 621 11.24 9.73 45.26
C HIS A 621 12.60 10.36 45.63
N THR A 622 12.97 11.48 45.03
CA THR A 622 14.20 12.25 45.33
C THR A 622 13.96 13.39 46.32
N GLY A 623 12.73 13.55 46.84
CA GLY A 623 12.37 14.56 47.84
C GLY A 623 12.09 15.97 47.31
N GLN A 624 12.06 16.17 45.99
CA GLN A 624 11.77 17.43 45.31
C GLN A 624 10.26 17.70 45.19
N TRP A 625 9.57 17.73 46.33
CA TRP A 625 8.11 17.77 46.42
C TRP A 625 7.45 18.99 45.77
N GLU A 626 8.03 20.18 45.94
CA GLU A 626 7.49 21.41 45.36
C GLU A 626 7.49 21.36 43.82
N LYS A 627 8.57 20.84 43.22
CA LYS A 627 8.67 20.70 41.76
C LYS A 627 7.68 19.65 41.23
N ALA A 628 7.49 18.56 41.98
CA ALA A 628 6.48 17.55 41.64
C ALA A 628 5.05 18.13 41.63
N GLN A 629 4.72 19.03 42.58
CA GLN A 629 3.43 19.72 42.62
C GLN A 629 3.25 20.64 41.42
N GLN A 630 4.27 21.45 41.10
CA GLN A 630 4.23 22.36 39.94
C GLN A 630 4.04 21.62 38.62
N LEU A 631 4.72 20.48 38.41
CA LEU A 631 4.52 19.65 37.22
C LEU A 631 3.11 19.05 37.17
N THR A 632 2.53 18.70 38.31
CA THR A 632 1.14 18.20 38.37
C THR A 632 0.15 19.26 37.94
N GLU A 633 0.29 20.51 38.42
CA GLU A 633 -0.55 21.63 38.02
C GLU A 633 -0.43 21.90 36.51
N LYS A 634 0.81 21.98 35.99
CA LYS A 634 1.08 22.16 34.56
C LYS A 634 0.48 21.01 33.72
N GLY A 635 0.59 19.78 34.20
CA GLY A 635 -0.01 18.61 33.56
C GLY A 635 -1.54 18.68 33.51
N LEU A 636 -2.17 19.11 34.61
CA LEU A 636 -3.63 19.27 34.68
C LEU A 636 -4.13 20.38 33.73
N GLU A 637 -3.40 21.48 33.61
CA GLU A 637 -3.71 22.55 32.65
C GLU A 637 -3.66 22.05 31.21
N LEU A 638 -2.66 21.23 30.86
CA LEU A 638 -2.53 20.63 29.53
C LEU A 638 -3.61 19.57 29.25
N THR A 639 -4.01 18.81 30.26
CA THR A 639 -4.94 17.68 30.08
C THR A 639 -5.88 17.57 31.28
N GLY A 640 -6.93 18.41 31.29
CA GLY A 640 -7.87 18.49 32.42
C GLY A 640 -8.59 17.19 32.76
N SER A 641 -8.74 16.26 31.81
CA SER A 641 -9.30 14.93 32.05
C SER A 641 -8.36 14.00 32.82
N ALA A 642 -7.09 14.34 32.99
CA ALA A 642 -6.10 13.54 33.70
C ALA A 642 -6.16 13.68 35.24
N ARG A 643 -7.12 14.44 35.78
CA ARG A 643 -7.27 14.66 37.23
C ARG A 643 -7.23 13.35 38.04
N ASP A 644 -8.06 12.38 37.68
CA ASP A 644 -8.16 11.13 38.42
C ASP A 644 -6.89 10.30 38.33
N TYR A 645 -6.18 10.38 37.20
CA TYR A 645 -4.87 9.76 37.01
C TYR A 645 -3.80 10.38 37.92
N PHE A 646 -3.79 11.71 38.05
CA PHE A 646 -2.90 12.39 39.00
C PHE A 646 -3.26 12.09 40.45
N CYS A 647 -4.55 11.98 40.78
CA CYS A 647 -4.99 11.57 42.12
C CYS A 647 -4.44 10.20 42.50
N ASP A 648 -4.56 9.20 41.61
CA ASP A 648 -4.02 7.87 41.84
C ASP A 648 -2.49 7.88 41.94
N THR A 649 -1.82 8.67 41.09
CA THR A 649 -0.37 8.85 41.15
C THR A 649 0.06 9.36 42.53
N TRP A 650 -0.57 10.42 43.03
CA TRP A 650 -0.24 11.04 44.31
C TRP A 650 -0.62 10.16 45.51
N GLU A 651 -1.70 9.38 45.41
CA GLU A 651 -2.07 8.40 46.43
C GLU A 651 -0.94 7.38 46.65
N GLY A 652 -0.33 6.88 45.57
CA GLY A 652 0.82 5.96 45.64
C GLY A 652 2.05 6.60 46.31
N LEU A 653 2.24 7.91 46.16
CA LEU A 653 3.38 8.64 46.72
C LEU A 653 3.23 8.99 48.21
N ARG A 654 2.03 8.84 48.81
CA ARG A 654 1.78 9.17 50.23
C ARG A 654 2.68 8.45 51.21
N SER A 655 3.05 7.20 50.87
CA SER A 655 3.87 6.32 51.70
C SER A 655 5.33 6.79 51.81
N LEU A 656 5.78 7.68 50.94
CA LEU A 656 7.14 8.22 50.96
C LEU A 656 7.30 9.26 52.09
N ASN A 657 8.53 9.44 52.54
CA ASN A 657 8.84 10.44 53.57
C ASN A 657 8.55 11.86 53.06
N GLY A 658 7.62 12.57 53.71
CA GLY A 658 7.12 13.88 53.26
C GLY A 658 5.96 13.81 52.26
N GLY A 659 5.56 12.61 51.82
CA GLY A 659 4.50 12.38 50.83
C GLY A 659 3.13 12.81 51.32
N GLU A 660 2.74 12.48 52.56
CA GLU A 660 1.42 12.83 53.11
C GLU A 660 1.14 14.34 53.13
N VAL A 661 2.13 15.16 53.51
CA VAL A 661 1.97 16.62 53.55
C VAL A 661 1.80 17.18 52.14
N SER A 662 2.59 16.69 51.19
CA SER A 662 2.53 17.10 49.78
C SER A 662 1.23 16.65 49.13
N TYR A 663 0.77 15.44 49.44
CA TYR A 663 -0.52 14.91 49.02
C TYR A 663 -1.68 15.80 49.47
N GLN A 664 -1.70 16.23 50.74
CA GLN A 664 -2.78 17.10 51.23
C GLN A 664 -2.84 18.43 50.47
N LYS A 665 -1.69 19.02 50.14
CA LYS A 665 -1.61 20.25 49.34
C LYS A 665 -2.17 20.03 47.93
N ILE A 666 -1.69 19.01 47.23
CA ILE A 666 -2.15 18.76 45.85
C ILE A 666 -3.60 18.30 45.81
N ASN A 667 -4.08 17.59 46.84
CA ASN A 667 -5.48 17.16 46.92
C ASN A 667 -6.44 18.36 47.02
N MET A 668 -6.04 19.48 47.62
CA MET A 668 -6.88 20.70 47.59
C MET A 668 -7.05 21.26 46.17
N ILE A 669 -6.07 21.01 45.29
CA ILE A 669 -6.06 21.45 43.88
C ILE A 669 -6.81 20.44 43.01
N LEU A 670 -6.49 19.16 43.14
CA LEU A 670 -7.06 18.07 42.36
C LEU A 670 -8.48 17.72 42.80
N LYS A 671 -8.82 17.91 44.07
CA LYS A 671 -10.08 17.51 44.71
C LYS A 671 -10.37 16.01 44.53
N CYS A 672 -9.39 15.18 44.88
CA CYS A 672 -9.48 13.74 44.75
C CYS A 672 -10.61 13.21 45.64
N GLY A 673 -11.54 12.46 45.05
CA GLY A 673 -12.70 11.88 45.75
C GLY A 673 -14.00 12.69 45.66
N GLU A 674 -14.00 13.90 45.10
CA GLU A 674 -15.24 14.58 44.71
C GLU A 674 -15.70 14.06 43.33
N SER A 675 -16.73 13.21 43.30
CA SER A 675 -17.37 12.82 42.03
C SER A 675 -17.99 14.04 41.36
N ARG A 676 -17.70 14.26 40.06
CA ARG A 676 -18.43 15.24 39.25
C ARG A 676 -19.87 14.85 39.02
#